data_AF-A0A814GEU9-F1
#
_entry.id   AF-A0A814GEU9-F1
#
_cell.length_a   1.000
_cell.length_b   1.000
_cell.length_c   1.000
_cell.angle_alpha   90.00
_cell.angle_beta   90.00
_cell.angle_gamma   90.00
#
_symmetry.space_group_name_H-M   'P 1'
#
loop_
_entity.id
_entity.type
_entity.pdbx_description
1 polymer ?
#
loop_
_entity_poly.entity_id
_entity_poly.type
_entity_poly.pdbx_seq_one_letter_code
_entity_poly.pdbx_strand_id
1 'polypeptide(L)'
;MANQSIVGTLKQLTETSSFEVRSKILFILIGILLGMFIISTIVLTVLLARAKTTKSADVNNDLCLNPYCIKAANYLVDSLDQSVEPCEDFYQFVCGTWIKNNRIPDDAGLQNTLRILDTKLNENIVDLLSATSMNEIDKLQSIINARILYSSCIDETEIDIGGIDPVLSLMNTKFGGWPILQGSSWNSSMFNLTNLLLKLRQYSYNIIFQIHSDIDEKNSSATNIKIGQGSLGLPQRQYYTNETNINIAYRQFMLNLAKALTNDTSMIDQDVKEIYEFEKNISKYYWTYDEQHSRHDETIRTTISNLSRTLNTSFNFTAYVHHAYLFGNVILKDMDPVAISELDFLIQTSSIINKTSPRILQNYFIWRFMMDQAEYMPRYIRKIKEQFNKIFYGTHVEQARRIKCGAYVNDNMGFVVSKLYIKKYFDQNARNESLKMIENILNSFINIINQSLWMDNISKVKAIEKAKTIGKQIGYPDYLGSNNNTKLENDYAAYVFNSSYIHNIFKILQIKAIENFRFLRKPVERKVWGNLPPTVINAFYEPSQNQITFPAGIFQMPFFDKDAPKYLNYGGIGMIIGHEITHGFDDTGCEFDKDGNRIPWWSDQTIEKFNDHKQCFIEQYSNFTLSQIHMNINGNQTQGEDIADNGGIKAAFYAYQNWAKTNVNMDKKLPGLTKYSPEQLFFINFAQTWCIKMTDSYALHQIFNSVHSPVQFRVIGPTSNFDEFDRNTGLVNGSFNTDRRWIVTENRLFIRSTFSLNDTSVKVNIQYNCSVSDYCDLEFLREILSSNWSTIQVQPIREKLVSRLYNPNNTDPIECLSNNNNSCLQNESLCLVKYYYWENDKDVVVFGACQNINNSPIVQWSQLYEPYGIGKSLTESGLYYCNTPTCGYNTSAIETFQMLSSEYILPVNLSVINATTPTSPTRTFPSTITSTSTLTKSTLTTTSNDAQCLL
;
A
#
# COMPACT_ATOMS: atom_id res chain seq x y z
N MET A 1 42.10 67.35 -3.68
CA MET A 1 43.22 68.30 -3.82
C MET A 1 43.59 68.86 -2.45
N ALA A 2 44.25 68.08 -1.58
CA ALA A 2 44.50 68.48 -0.18
C ALA A 2 45.89 68.08 0.37
N ASN A 3 46.79 67.57 -0.49
CA ASN A 3 48.13 67.09 -0.07
C ASN A 3 49.30 68.02 -0.48
N GLN A 4 49.04 69.13 -1.17
CA GLN A 4 50.10 70.08 -1.58
C GLN A 4 50.31 71.26 -0.61
N SER A 5 49.35 71.60 0.25
CA SER A 5 49.54 72.68 1.25
C SER A 5 50.38 72.24 2.45
N ILE A 6 50.22 71.01 2.93
CA ILE A 6 50.90 70.48 4.13
C ILE A 6 52.42 70.41 3.95
N VAL A 7 52.88 70.05 2.74
CA VAL A 7 54.32 69.97 2.42
C VAL A 7 54.99 71.35 2.42
N GLY A 8 54.26 72.40 2.03
CA GLY A 8 54.75 73.79 2.11
C GLY A 8 54.98 74.24 3.55
N THR A 9 53.99 74.04 4.44
CA THR A 9 54.05 74.48 5.84
C THR A 9 55.14 73.75 6.64
N LEU A 10 55.34 72.45 6.40
CA LEU A 10 56.40 71.66 7.06
C LEU A 10 57.81 72.13 6.69
N LYS A 11 58.02 72.62 5.45
CA LYS A 11 59.32 73.13 5.00
C LYS A 11 59.68 74.45 5.69
N GLN A 12 58.69 75.30 5.98
CA GLN A 12 58.92 76.59 6.64
C GLN A 12 59.23 76.46 8.15
N LEU A 13 58.67 75.44 8.81
CA LEU A 13 58.94 75.11 10.23
C LEU A 13 60.34 74.47 10.45
N THR A 14 60.95 73.90 9.41
CA THR A 14 62.23 73.18 9.49
C THR A 14 63.46 74.02 9.14
N GLU A 15 63.29 75.32 8.86
CA GLU A 15 64.41 76.26 8.66
C GLU A 15 64.54 77.32 9.78
N THR A 16 63.51 77.50 10.62
CA THR A 16 63.48 78.58 11.65
C THR A 16 63.41 78.11 13.10
N SER A 17 63.22 76.81 13.37
CA SER A 17 63.13 76.27 14.74
C SER A 17 64.46 75.70 15.25
N SER A 18 64.82 76.01 16.51
CA SER A 18 66.02 75.51 17.17
C SER A 18 65.95 73.99 17.42
N PHE A 19 67.13 73.36 17.61
CA PHE A 19 67.25 71.90 17.82
C PHE A 19 66.36 71.39 18.97
N GLU A 20 66.23 72.17 20.05
CA GLU A 20 65.37 71.85 21.20
C GLU A 20 63.88 71.71 20.83
N VAL A 21 63.37 72.57 19.95
CA VAL A 21 61.96 72.54 19.52
C VAL A 21 61.69 71.32 18.65
N ARG A 22 62.62 70.97 17.74
CA ARG A 22 62.52 69.77 16.91
C ARG A 22 62.59 68.49 17.76
N SER A 23 63.46 68.46 18.76
CA SER A 23 63.54 67.37 19.73
C SER A 23 62.21 67.18 20.47
N LYS A 24 61.64 68.25 21.04
CA LYS A 24 60.34 68.18 21.74
C LYS A 24 59.20 67.74 20.84
N ILE A 25 59.12 68.23 19.60
CA ILE A 25 58.12 67.78 18.61
C ILE A 25 58.31 66.30 18.26
N LEU A 26 59.56 65.83 18.09
CA LEU A 26 59.86 64.43 17.81
C LEU A 26 59.45 63.52 18.98
N PHE A 27 59.74 63.91 20.23
CA PHE A 27 59.30 63.16 21.42
C PHE A 27 57.77 63.09 21.54
N ILE A 28 57.06 64.18 21.24
CA ILE A 28 55.58 64.20 21.22
C ILE A 28 55.04 63.27 20.12
N LEU A 29 55.61 63.31 18.91
CA LEU A 29 55.21 62.42 17.80
C LEU A 29 55.49 60.95 18.12
N ILE A 30 56.64 60.63 18.72
CA ILE A 30 56.97 59.27 19.18
C ILE A 30 55.98 58.82 20.28
N GLY A 31 55.62 59.69 21.23
CA GLY A 31 54.62 59.42 22.25
C GLY A 31 53.23 59.15 21.66
N ILE A 32 52.80 59.93 20.67
CA ILE A 32 51.53 59.72 19.95
C ILE A 32 51.56 58.41 19.16
N LEU A 33 52.66 58.10 18.46
CA LEU A 33 52.82 56.84 17.71
C LEU A 33 52.81 55.61 18.64
N LEU A 34 53.49 55.68 19.78
CA LEU A 34 53.44 54.64 20.82
C LEU A 34 52.03 54.49 21.40
N GLY A 35 51.34 55.60 21.68
CA GLY A 35 49.95 55.59 22.15
C GLY A 35 49.01 54.94 21.14
N MET A 36 49.11 55.29 19.86
CA MET A 36 48.32 54.66 18.79
C MET A 36 48.68 53.19 18.60
N PHE A 37 49.95 52.80 18.74
CA PHE A 37 50.35 51.40 18.65
C PHE A 37 49.81 50.57 19.82
N ILE A 38 49.82 51.12 21.04
CA ILE A 38 49.23 50.50 22.24
C ILE A 38 47.71 50.38 22.08
N ILE A 39 47.02 51.43 21.63
CA ILE A 39 45.57 51.38 21.37
C ILE A 39 45.25 50.37 20.25
N SER A 40 46.02 50.34 19.17
CA SER A 40 45.87 49.37 18.07
C SER A 40 46.07 47.93 18.54
N THR A 41 47.06 47.66 19.39
CA THR A 41 47.33 46.31 19.92
C THR A 41 46.29 45.89 20.97
N ILE A 42 45.77 46.82 21.78
CA ILE A 42 44.62 46.57 22.67
C ILE A 42 43.35 46.29 21.87
N VAL A 43 43.03 47.10 20.84
CA VAL A 43 41.86 46.86 19.98
C VAL A 43 41.99 45.53 19.24
N LEU A 44 43.17 45.21 18.71
CA LEU A 44 43.42 43.93 18.04
C LEU A 44 43.31 42.74 19.00
N THR A 45 43.84 42.83 20.22
CA THR A 45 43.68 41.76 21.22
C THR A 45 42.25 41.62 21.73
N VAL A 46 41.49 42.71 21.89
CA VAL A 46 40.05 42.66 22.21
C VAL A 46 39.23 42.06 21.07
N LEU A 47 39.56 42.39 19.81
CA LEU A 47 38.92 41.79 18.63
C LEU A 47 39.27 40.30 18.48
N LEU A 48 40.52 39.91 18.71
CA LEU A 48 40.95 38.50 18.70
C LEU A 48 40.37 37.71 19.89
N ALA A 49 40.23 38.34 21.06
CA ALA A 49 39.56 37.75 22.22
C ALA A 49 38.07 37.55 21.95
N ARG A 50 37.37 38.55 21.41
CA ARG A 50 35.97 38.41 20.95
C ARG A 50 35.84 37.34 19.86
N ALA A 51 36.74 37.30 18.87
CA ALA A 51 36.71 36.28 17.83
C ALA A 51 36.93 34.86 18.38
N LYS A 52 37.74 34.69 19.44
CA LYS A 52 37.89 33.42 20.15
C LYS A 52 36.67 33.06 21.02
N THR A 53 35.98 34.03 21.63
CA THR A 53 34.82 33.74 22.49
C THR A 53 33.50 33.61 21.73
N THR A 54 33.36 34.10 20.49
CA THR A 54 32.07 34.07 19.76
C THR A 54 32.01 33.12 18.56
N LYS A 55 33.04 32.31 18.26
CA LYS A 55 33.10 31.61 16.96
C LYS A 55 33.54 30.13 16.93
N SER A 56 33.42 29.37 18.03
CA SER A 56 33.68 27.92 17.99
C SER A 56 32.94 27.02 18.99
N ALA A 57 32.34 27.55 20.06
CA ALA A 57 31.81 26.70 21.14
C ALA A 57 30.35 26.24 20.94
N ASP A 58 29.48 27.09 20.36
CA ASP A 58 28.03 26.84 20.33
C ASP A 58 27.58 25.96 19.15
N VAL A 59 28.01 26.30 17.92
CA VAL A 59 27.52 25.63 16.69
C VAL A 59 27.87 24.13 16.65
N ASN A 60 28.98 23.72 17.27
CA ASN A 60 29.40 22.32 17.30
C ASN A 60 28.64 21.46 18.34
N ASN A 61 27.92 22.06 19.29
CA ASN A 61 27.16 21.29 20.28
C ASN A 61 25.80 20.81 19.75
N ASP A 62 25.17 21.58 18.86
CA ASP A 62 23.83 21.31 18.29
C ASP A 62 23.84 20.35 17.08
N LEU A 63 25.02 20.09 16.49
CA LEU A 63 25.19 19.21 15.33
C LEU A 63 25.46 17.75 15.72
N CYS A 64 24.86 16.83 14.98
CA CYS A 64 25.20 15.41 15.06
C CYS A 64 26.39 15.10 14.14
N LEU A 65 27.57 14.85 14.72
CA LEU A 65 28.81 14.58 13.98
C LEU A 65 29.31 13.13 14.10
N ASN A 66 28.43 12.21 14.52
CA ASN A 66 28.78 10.77 14.54
C ASN A 66 28.81 10.19 13.11
N PRO A 67 29.45 9.02 12.89
CA PRO A 67 29.61 8.45 11.55
C PRO A 67 28.29 8.12 10.84
N TYR A 68 27.21 7.83 11.57
CA TYR A 68 25.89 7.62 10.98
C TYR A 68 25.32 8.94 10.47
N CYS A 69 25.31 10.00 11.30
CA CYS A 69 24.77 11.31 10.93
C CYS A 69 25.44 11.92 9.71
N ILE A 70 26.76 11.76 9.55
CA ILE A 70 27.48 12.23 8.36
C ILE A 70 27.04 11.45 7.11
N LYS A 71 26.87 10.12 7.21
CA LYS A 71 26.37 9.29 6.10
C LYS A 71 24.91 9.62 5.75
N ALA A 72 24.05 9.74 6.75
CA ALA A 72 22.63 10.08 6.57
C ALA A 72 22.46 11.46 5.96
N ALA A 73 23.22 12.47 6.43
CA ALA A 73 23.24 13.80 5.85
C ALA A 73 23.63 13.78 4.37
N ASN A 74 24.75 13.14 4.01
CA ASN A 74 25.19 13.03 2.62
C ASN A 74 24.14 12.31 1.76
N TYR A 75 23.64 11.16 2.22
CA TYR A 75 22.66 10.36 1.49
C TYR A 75 21.35 11.12 1.22
N LEU A 76 20.86 11.89 2.19
CA LEU A 76 19.71 12.76 2.02
C LEU A 76 20.03 13.92 1.05
N VAL A 77 21.13 14.64 1.25
CA VAL A 77 21.56 15.76 0.37
C VAL A 77 21.69 15.32 -1.10
N ASP A 78 22.26 14.14 -1.35
CA ASP A 78 22.45 13.56 -2.69
C ASP A 78 21.13 13.04 -3.31
N SER A 79 20.07 12.90 -2.51
CA SER A 79 18.75 12.40 -2.95
C SER A 79 17.76 13.51 -3.31
N LEU A 80 17.79 14.63 -2.58
CA LEU A 80 16.84 15.74 -2.73
C LEU A 80 16.94 16.42 -4.11
N ASP A 81 15.79 16.72 -4.71
CA ASP A 81 15.66 17.56 -5.90
C ASP A 81 15.16 18.96 -5.49
N GLN A 82 16.09 19.82 -5.10
CA GLN A 82 15.80 21.18 -4.63
C GLN A 82 15.31 22.13 -5.75
N SER A 83 15.08 21.63 -6.98
CA SER A 83 14.43 22.36 -8.07
C SER A 83 12.91 22.20 -8.08
N VAL A 84 12.37 21.31 -7.26
CA VAL A 84 10.93 21.05 -7.10
C VAL A 84 10.50 21.51 -5.72
N GLU A 85 9.38 22.23 -5.64
CA GLU A 85 8.82 22.62 -4.36
C GLU A 85 8.30 21.37 -3.61
N PRO A 86 8.62 21.20 -2.31
CA PRO A 86 8.03 20.13 -1.48
C PRO A 86 6.50 20.19 -1.48
N CYS A 87 5.98 21.39 -1.75
CA CYS A 87 4.57 21.75 -1.85
C CYS A 87 4.01 21.62 -3.28
N GLU A 88 4.65 20.92 -4.21
CA GLU A 88 4.08 20.59 -5.53
C GLU A 88 4.15 19.09 -5.83
N ASP A 89 5.27 18.45 -5.48
CA ASP A 89 5.43 17.00 -5.51
C ASP A 89 6.49 16.61 -4.46
N PHE A 90 6.02 16.20 -3.28
CA PHE A 90 6.92 15.84 -2.17
C PHE A 90 7.78 14.60 -2.49
N TYR A 91 7.24 13.66 -3.28
CA TYR A 91 8.00 12.47 -3.69
C TYR A 91 9.12 12.87 -4.67
N GLN A 92 8.84 13.72 -5.65
CA GLN A 92 9.87 14.23 -6.57
C GLN A 92 10.88 15.14 -5.83
N PHE A 93 10.45 15.98 -4.88
CA PHE A 93 11.37 16.77 -4.06
C PHE A 93 12.33 15.88 -3.24
N VAL A 94 11.86 14.76 -2.67
CA VAL A 94 12.72 13.89 -1.85
C VAL A 94 13.54 12.88 -2.66
N CYS A 95 12.94 12.29 -3.70
CA CYS A 95 13.53 11.18 -4.46
C CYS A 95 14.01 11.59 -5.87
N GLY A 96 13.75 12.80 -6.35
CA GLY A 96 13.99 13.17 -7.74
C GLY A 96 15.45 13.03 -8.19
N THR A 97 16.40 13.51 -7.38
CA THR A 97 17.84 13.35 -7.66
C THR A 97 18.29 11.90 -7.44
N TRP A 98 17.73 11.21 -6.45
CA TRP A 98 17.96 9.78 -6.24
C TRP A 98 17.56 8.95 -7.48
N ILE A 99 16.38 9.19 -8.06
CA ILE A 99 15.87 8.49 -9.25
C ILE A 99 16.70 8.83 -10.50
N LYS A 100 17.16 10.08 -10.63
CA LYS A 100 18.09 10.47 -11.71
C LYS A 100 19.42 9.72 -11.61
N ASN A 101 20.01 9.67 -10.42
CA ASN A 101 21.36 9.12 -10.19
C ASN A 101 21.42 7.60 -10.08
N ASN A 102 20.35 6.94 -9.63
CA ASN A 102 20.32 5.47 -9.51
C ASN A 102 20.00 4.81 -10.86
N ARG A 103 20.67 3.69 -11.13
CA ARG A 103 20.39 2.79 -12.26
C ARG A 103 19.69 1.53 -11.74
N ILE A 104 18.74 1.02 -12.52
CA ILE A 104 18.18 -0.33 -12.33
C ILE A 104 19.28 -1.34 -12.68
N PRO A 105 19.69 -2.24 -11.75
CA PRO A 105 20.65 -3.28 -12.05
C PRO A 105 20.17 -4.18 -13.20
N ASP A 106 21.11 -4.64 -14.04
CA ASP A 106 20.79 -5.47 -15.20
C ASP A 106 20.15 -6.82 -14.82
N ASP A 107 20.25 -7.25 -13.56
CA ASP A 107 19.65 -8.48 -13.04
C ASP A 107 18.26 -8.27 -12.40
N ALA A 108 17.65 -7.08 -12.50
CA ALA A 108 16.38 -6.75 -11.84
C ALA A 108 15.45 -5.84 -12.64
N GLY A 109 14.17 -5.86 -12.27
CA GLY A 109 13.14 -4.94 -12.76
C GLY A 109 13.06 -3.61 -12.01
N LEU A 110 13.77 -3.47 -10.88
CA LEU A 110 13.74 -2.26 -10.05
C LEU A 110 15.05 -2.02 -9.30
N GLN A 111 15.21 -0.78 -8.81
CA GLN A 111 16.10 -0.42 -7.71
C GLN A 111 15.32 0.45 -6.72
N ASN A 112 15.37 0.11 -5.43
CA ASN A 112 14.84 0.90 -4.31
C ASN A 112 15.72 0.73 -3.06
N THR A 113 15.42 1.50 -2.02
CA THR A 113 16.11 1.43 -0.71
C THR A 113 16.15 -0.01 -0.16
N LEU A 114 15.01 -0.72 -0.14
CA LEU A 114 14.94 -2.11 0.37
C LEU A 114 15.85 -3.08 -0.41
N ARG A 115 15.87 -3.01 -1.75
CA ARG A 115 16.73 -3.86 -2.60
C ARG A 115 18.22 -3.57 -2.40
N ILE A 116 18.61 -2.33 -2.15
CA ILE A 116 20.00 -1.98 -1.82
C ILE A 116 20.44 -2.73 -0.56
N LEU A 117 19.60 -2.74 0.47
CA LEU A 117 19.86 -3.46 1.71
C LEU A 117 19.81 -4.97 1.53
N ASP A 118 18.87 -5.49 0.74
CA ASP A 118 18.75 -6.93 0.48
C ASP A 118 19.97 -7.47 -0.28
N THR A 119 20.47 -6.69 -1.24
CA THR A 119 21.74 -6.98 -1.93
C THR A 119 22.89 -7.05 -0.91
N LYS A 120 22.99 -6.08 0.01
CA LYS A 120 24.03 -6.04 1.05
C LYS A 120 23.89 -7.18 2.07
N LEU A 121 22.66 -7.56 2.43
CA LEU A 121 22.35 -8.70 3.30
C LEU A 121 22.78 -10.00 2.62
N ASN A 122 22.41 -10.22 1.35
CA ASN A 122 22.79 -11.41 0.61
C ASN A 122 24.30 -11.52 0.37
N GLU A 123 25.02 -10.41 0.20
CA GLU A 123 26.50 -10.39 0.25
C GLU A 123 27.03 -10.85 1.62
N ASN A 124 26.50 -10.29 2.72
CA ASN A 124 26.90 -10.68 4.07
C ASN A 124 26.61 -12.17 4.36
N ILE A 125 25.52 -12.73 3.81
CA ILE A 125 25.17 -14.15 3.88
C ILE A 125 26.16 -15.01 3.07
N VAL A 126 26.52 -14.58 1.85
CA VAL A 126 27.56 -15.23 1.03
C VAL A 126 28.89 -15.29 1.77
N ASP A 127 29.31 -14.20 2.42
CA ASP A 127 30.54 -14.18 3.22
C ASP A 127 30.50 -15.15 4.41
N LEU A 128 29.35 -15.30 5.07
CA LEU A 128 29.14 -16.23 6.19
C LEU A 128 29.15 -17.70 5.77
N LEU A 129 28.52 -18.00 4.63
CA LEU A 129 28.46 -19.35 4.06
C LEU A 129 29.80 -19.78 3.45
N SER A 130 30.54 -18.85 2.83
CA SER A 130 31.86 -19.10 2.23
C SER A 130 33.02 -19.15 3.25
N ALA A 131 32.77 -18.76 4.50
CA ALA A 131 33.83 -18.71 5.53
C ALA A 131 34.36 -20.10 5.91
N THR A 132 35.69 -20.23 5.96
CA THR A 132 36.41 -21.47 6.31
C THR A 132 36.80 -21.54 7.80
N SER A 133 36.13 -20.78 8.68
CA SER A 133 36.49 -20.74 10.10
C SER A 133 36.08 -22.02 10.85
N MET A 134 36.82 -22.36 11.91
CA MET A 134 36.60 -23.52 12.76
C MET A 134 36.14 -23.13 14.18
N ASN A 135 35.30 -22.10 14.31
CA ASN A 135 34.72 -21.75 15.62
C ASN A 135 33.73 -22.84 16.07
N GLU A 136 33.38 -22.90 17.37
CA GLU A 136 32.38 -23.89 17.84
C GLU A 136 31.02 -23.79 17.13
N ILE A 137 30.62 -22.60 16.70
CA ILE A 137 29.42 -22.39 15.88
C ILE A 137 29.54 -23.02 14.48
N ASP A 138 30.74 -23.04 13.89
CA ASP A 138 30.98 -23.62 12.56
C ASP A 138 30.90 -25.16 12.55
N LYS A 139 30.87 -25.80 13.74
CA LYS A 139 30.74 -27.26 13.92
C LYS A 139 29.30 -27.76 14.02
N LEU A 140 28.30 -26.88 14.05
CA LEU A 140 26.89 -27.26 14.09
C LEU A 140 26.49 -27.94 12.77
N GLN A 141 25.74 -29.05 12.84
CA GLN A 141 25.41 -29.84 11.65
C GLN A 141 24.48 -29.07 10.71
N SER A 142 23.57 -28.26 11.26
CA SER A 142 22.73 -27.36 10.46
C SER A 142 23.55 -26.36 9.63
N ILE A 143 24.63 -25.79 10.20
CA ILE A 143 25.53 -24.85 9.52
C ILE A 143 26.38 -25.56 8.46
N ILE A 144 26.89 -26.75 8.76
CA ILE A 144 27.59 -27.60 7.78
C ILE A 144 26.67 -27.90 6.59
N ASN A 145 25.41 -28.27 6.85
CA ASN A 145 24.44 -28.57 5.79
C ASN A 145 24.07 -27.32 4.97
N ALA A 146 23.93 -26.15 5.59
CA ALA A 146 23.73 -24.88 4.89
C ALA A 146 24.92 -24.54 3.96
N ARG A 147 26.16 -24.80 4.41
CA ARG A 147 27.36 -24.65 3.57
C ARG A 147 27.44 -25.68 2.44
N ILE A 148 27.00 -26.92 2.64
CA ILE A 148 26.90 -27.94 1.58
C ILE A 148 25.85 -27.54 0.53
N LEU A 149 24.70 -27.03 0.96
CA LEU A 149 23.67 -26.52 0.06
C LEU A 149 24.17 -25.33 -0.76
N TYR A 150 24.87 -24.39 -0.12
CA TYR A 150 25.53 -23.28 -0.81
C TYR A 150 26.55 -23.78 -1.84
N SER A 151 27.42 -24.70 -1.43
CA SER A 151 28.53 -25.24 -2.25
C SER A 151 28.02 -26.01 -3.47
N SER A 152 27.01 -26.86 -3.30
CA SER A 152 26.37 -27.54 -4.44
C SER A 152 25.68 -26.55 -5.38
N CYS A 153 25.07 -25.49 -4.85
CA CYS A 153 24.45 -24.46 -5.69
C CYS A 153 25.45 -23.69 -6.54
N ILE A 154 26.65 -23.37 -6.05
CA ILE A 154 27.66 -22.60 -6.81
C ILE A 154 28.44 -23.44 -7.82
N ASP A 155 28.50 -24.76 -7.67
CA ASP A 155 29.22 -25.65 -8.57
C ASP A 155 28.46 -25.89 -9.89
N GLU A 156 28.68 -25.00 -10.86
CA GLU A 156 28.12 -25.16 -12.21
C GLU A 156 28.69 -26.38 -12.95
N THR A 157 29.87 -26.88 -12.55
CA THR A 157 30.51 -28.04 -13.21
C THR A 157 29.73 -29.32 -12.90
N GLU A 158 29.43 -29.58 -11.62
CA GLU A 158 28.62 -30.73 -11.20
C GLU A 158 27.19 -30.67 -11.79
N ILE A 159 26.63 -29.47 -11.94
CA ILE A 159 25.31 -29.27 -12.53
C ILE A 159 25.31 -29.51 -14.04
N ASP A 160 26.32 -29.01 -14.76
CA ASP A 160 26.44 -29.25 -16.20
C ASP A 160 26.82 -30.72 -16.50
N ILE A 161 27.58 -31.40 -15.62
CA ILE A 161 27.82 -32.87 -15.67
C ILE A 161 26.54 -33.65 -15.43
N GLY A 162 25.76 -33.29 -14.40
CA GLY A 162 24.48 -33.93 -14.08
C GLY A 162 23.40 -33.69 -15.14
N GLY A 163 23.53 -32.63 -15.93
CA GLY A 163 22.67 -32.35 -17.07
C GLY A 163 21.21 -32.13 -16.68
N ILE A 164 20.30 -32.65 -17.52
CA ILE A 164 18.84 -32.62 -17.32
C ILE A 164 18.29 -33.95 -16.79
N ASP A 165 19.12 -34.99 -16.75
CA ASP A 165 18.73 -36.37 -16.49
C ASP A 165 18.08 -36.59 -15.12
N PRO A 166 18.51 -35.97 -14.00
CA PRO A 166 17.82 -36.11 -12.72
C PRO A 166 16.36 -35.63 -12.77
N VAL A 167 16.08 -34.55 -13.49
CA VAL A 167 14.72 -34.00 -13.61
C VAL A 167 13.87 -34.84 -14.56
N LEU A 168 14.41 -35.22 -15.73
CA LEU A 168 13.70 -36.10 -16.67
C LEU A 168 13.45 -37.49 -16.08
N SER A 169 14.40 -38.03 -15.31
CA SER A 169 14.24 -39.29 -14.58
C SER A 169 13.14 -39.20 -13.53
N LEU A 170 13.10 -38.12 -12.72
CA LEU A 170 12.02 -37.90 -11.75
C LEU A 170 10.66 -37.79 -12.45
N MET A 171 10.58 -36.98 -13.51
CA MET A 171 9.37 -36.75 -14.31
C MET A 171 8.85 -38.04 -14.95
N ASN A 172 9.72 -38.85 -15.56
CA ASN A 172 9.36 -40.12 -16.18
C ASN A 172 8.98 -41.18 -15.14
N THR A 173 9.79 -41.39 -14.11
CA THR A 173 9.61 -42.48 -13.13
C THR A 173 8.54 -42.20 -12.08
N LYS A 174 8.33 -40.94 -11.69
CA LYS A 174 7.29 -40.56 -10.73
C LYS A 174 6.06 -40.04 -11.46
N PHE A 175 6.18 -39.00 -12.27
CA PHE A 175 5.01 -38.27 -12.75
C PHE A 175 4.36 -38.87 -14.02
N GLY A 176 4.96 -39.88 -14.66
CA GLY A 176 4.38 -40.57 -15.81
C GLY A 176 4.76 -39.97 -17.17
N GLY A 177 5.86 -39.23 -17.21
CA GLY A 177 6.41 -38.62 -18.44
C GLY A 177 5.70 -37.33 -18.85
N TRP A 178 6.11 -36.78 -20.00
CA TRP A 178 5.60 -35.53 -20.53
C TRP A 178 5.22 -35.71 -22.01
N PRO A 179 3.91 -35.77 -22.34
CA PRO A 179 3.45 -36.05 -23.70
C PRO A 179 4.07 -35.15 -24.78
N ILE A 180 4.38 -33.89 -24.45
CA ILE A 180 5.02 -32.93 -25.36
C ILE A 180 6.43 -33.33 -25.79
N LEU A 181 7.17 -34.07 -24.96
CA LEU A 181 8.52 -34.56 -25.28
C LEU A 181 8.49 -35.92 -25.99
N GLN A 182 7.39 -36.67 -25.78
CA GLN A 182 7.22 -38.06 -26.21
C GLN A 182 6.33 -38.20 -27.46
N GLY A 183 5.75 -37.11 -27.96
CA GLY A 183 4.89 -37.09 -29.14
C GLY A 183 3.74 -38.10 -29.02
N SER A 184 3.55 -38.90 -30.05
CA SER A 184 2.54 -39.97 -30.10
C SER A 184 2.90 -41.23 -29.30
N SER A 185 4.11 -41.34 -28.74
CA SER A 185 4.53 -42.52 -27.95
C SER A 185 4.03 -42.51 -26.51
N TRP A 186 3.49 -41.38 -26.02
CA TRP A 186 2.94 -41.29 -24.67
C TRP A 186 1.61 -42.05 -24.55
N ASN A 187 1.56 -43.04 -23.66
CA ASN A 187 0.40 -43.89 -23.46
C ASN A 187 -0.64 -43.25 -22.53
N SER A 188 -1.69 -42.68 -23.11
CA SER A 188 -2.80 -42.05 -22.37
C SER A 188 -3.57 -43.03 -21.47
N SER A 189 -3.55 -44.35 -21.74
CA SER A 189 -4.22 -45.35 -20.91
C SER A 189 -3.55 -45.57 -19.54
N MET A 190 -2.31 -45.09 -19.36
CA MET A 190 -1.61 -45.11 -18.06
C MET A 190 -1.87 -43.85 -17.20
N PHE A 191 -2.60 -42.86 -17.74
CA PHE A 191 -2.86 -41.61 -17.04
C PHE A 191 -3.74 -41.80 -15.81
N ASN A 192 -3.33 -41.21 -14.68
CA ASN A 192 -4.14 -41.14 -13.47
C ASN A 192 -3.88 -39.81 -12.76
N LEU A 193 -4.83 -38.87 -12.91
CA LEU A 193 -4.71 -37.52 -12.35
C LEU A 193 -4.55 -37.53 -10.83
N THR A 194 -5.27 -38.41 -10.10
CA THR A 194 -5.13 -38.54 -8.64
C THR A 194 -3.67 -38.84 -8.25
N ASN A 195 -3.03 -39.78 -8.96
CA ASN A 195 -1.66 -40.18 -8.71
C ASN A 195 -0.65 -39.09 -9.09
N LEU A 196 -0.90 -38.36 -10.19
CA LEU A 196 -0.08 -37.23 -10.62
C LEU A 196 -0.11 -36.10 -9.59
N LEU A 197 -1.30 -35.65 -9.19
CA LEU A 197 -1.48 -34.60 -8.18
C LEU A 197 -0.84 -35.01 -6.84
N LEU A 198 -1.06 -36.25 -6.37
CA LEU A 198 -0.43 -36.76 -5.16
C LEU A 198 1.09 -36.68 -5.18
N LYS A 199 1.71 -37.12 -6.28
CA LYS A 199 3.16 -37.09 -6.41
C LYS A 199 3.70 -35.67 -6.55
N LEU A 200 2.98 -34.76 -7.19
CA LEU A 200 3.34 -33.34 -7.24
C LEU A 200 3.25 -32.69 -5.84
N ARG A 201 2.23 -33.02 -5.03
CA ARG A 201 2.16 -32.59 -3.62
C ARG A 201 3.31 -33.13 -2.76
N GLN A 202 3.86 -34.31 -3.04
CA GLN A 202 5.09 -34.79 -2.38
C GLN A 202 6.33 -33.93 -2.65
N TYR A 203 6.29 -33.04 -3.66
CA TYR A 203 7.29 -32.01 -3.92
C TYR A 203 6.72 -30.59 -3.75
N SER A 204 5.71 -30.42 -2.89
CA SER A 204 5.11 -29.14 -2.49
C SER A 204 4.34 -28.35 -3.58
N TYR A 205 4.11 -28.90 -4.76
CA TYR A 205 3.42 -28.20 -5.87
C TYR A 205 1.92 -28.05 -5.65
N ASN A 206 1.43 -26.84 -5.37
CA ASN A 206 -0.01 -26.49 -5.30
C ASN A 206 -0.47 -25.92 -6.66
N ILE A 207 -0.71 -26.81 -7.62
CA ILE A 207 -1.15 -26.43 -8.98
C ILE A 207 -2.67 -26.59 -9.05
N ILE A 208 -3.39 -25.51 -9.39
CA ILE A 208 -4.87 -25.39 -9.44
C ILE A 208 -5.58 -25.59 -8.10
N PHE A 209 -5.24 -26.61 -7.32
CA PHE A 209 -5.80 -26.89 -6.01
C PHE A 209 -4.74 -26.59 -4.94
N GLN A 210 -4.91 -25.51 -4.18
CA GLN A 210 -4.13 -25.28 -2.98
C GLN A 210 -4.71 -26.10 -1.84
N ILE A 211 -3.90 -26.97 -1.23
CA ILE A 211 -4.26 -27.69 -0.01
C ILE A 211 -3.13 -27.53 0.98
N HIS A 212 -3.43 -26.93 2.13
CA HIS A 212 -2.49 -26.70 3.21
C HIS A 212 -3.18 -26.76 4.58
N SER A 213 -2.36 -26.86 5.63
CA SER A 213 -2.80 -26.60 7.00
C SER A 213 -2.37 -25.22 7.43
N ASP A 214 -3.23 -24.57 8.20
CA ASP A 214 -3.02 -23.23 8.72
C ASP A 214 -3.78 -23.07 10.05
N ILE A 215 -3.61 -21.94 10.73
CA ILE A 215 -4.40 -21.56 11.91
C ILE A 215 -5.88 -21.41 11.50
N ASP A 216 -6.79 -21.88 12.35
CA ASP A 216 -8.23 -21.65 12.16
C ASP A 216 -8.55 -20.20 12.56
N GLU A 217 -8.88 -19.36 11.58
CA GLU A 217 -9.22 -17.95 11.81
C GLU A 217 -10.37 -17.75 12.81
N LYS A 218 -11.34 -18.67 12.93
CA LYS A 218 -12.45 -18.55 13.91
C LYS A 218 -12.10 -19.18 15.27
N ASN A 219 -10.93 -19.81 15.39
CA ASN A 219 -10.40 -20.38 16.64
C ASN A 219 -8.87 -20.47 16.56
N SER A 220 -8.17 -19.37 16.81
CA SER A 220 -6.71 -19.31 16.62
C SER A 220 -5.89 -20.06 17.69
N SER A 221 -6.53 -20.92 18.49
CA SER A 221 -5.88 -21.94 19.31
C SER A 221 -5.77 -23.30 18.59
N ALA A 222 -6.35 -23.43 17.39
CA ALA A 222 -6.41 -24.66 16.60
C ALA A 222 -5.93 -24.46 15.16
N THR A 223 -5.58 -25.57 14.50
CA THR A 223 -5.25 -25.61 13.07
C THR A 223 -6.39 -26.24 12.27
N ASN A 224 -6.61 -25.77 11.05
CA ASN A 224 -7.58 -26.34 10.11
C ASN A 224 -6.93 -26.67 8.75
N ILE A 225 -7.62 -27.45 7.92
CA ILE A 225 -7.29 -27.65 6.50
C ILE A 225 -7.92 -26.51 5.70
N LYS A 226 -7.11 -25.73 4.99
CA LYS A 226 -7.56 -24.71 4.02
C LYS A 226 -7.43 -25.25 2.59
N ILE A 227 -8.50 -25.14 1.81
CA ILE A 227 -8.58 -25.56 0.41
C ILE A 227 -9.06 -24.38 -0.45
N GLY A 228 -8.31 -24.04 -1.49
CA GLY A 228 -8.60 -22.88 -2.33
C GLY A 228 -7.88 -22.91 -3.66
N GLN A 229 -7.86 -21.78 -4.35
CA GLN A 229 -7.25 -21.63 -5.66
C GLN A 229 -5.72 -21.76 -5.63
N GLY A 230 -5.19 -22.74 -6.36
CA GLY A 230 -3.76 -22.98 -6.52
C GLY A 230 -3.14 -22.18 -7.66
N SER A 231 -1.82 -22.03 -7.63
CA SER A 231 -1.07 -21.15 -8.54
C SER A 231 -1.26 -21.45 -10.04
N LEU A 232 -1.50 -20.38 -10.81
CA LEU A 232 -1.39 -20.33 -12.26
C LEU A 232 0.04 -19.92 -12.69
N GLY A 233 0.42 -20.16 -13.94
CA GLY A 233 1.77 -19.86 -14.44
C GLY A 233 2.02 -18.40 -14.81
N LEU A 234 0.97 -17.62 -15.06
CA LEU A 234 0.98 -16.18 -14.88
C LEU A 234 0.10 -15.90 -13.66
N PRO A 235 0.55 -15.09 -12.68
CA PRO A 235 -0.02 -15.11 -11.32
C PRO A 235 -1.45 -14.56 -11.20
N GLN A 236 -1.96 -13.86 -12.23
CA GLN A 236 -3.23 -13.15 -12.18
C GLN A 236 -4.05 -13.28 -13.45
N ARG A 237 -5.38 -13.22 -13.31
CA ARG A 237 -6.36 -13.34 -14.40
C ARG A 237 -6.12 -12.31 -15.52
N GLN A 238 -5.69 -11.11 -15.15
CA GLN A 238 -5.42 -9.96 -16.03
C GLN A 238 -4.38 -10.27 -17.13
N TYR A 239 -3.44 -11.19 -16.90
CA TYR A 239 -2.45 -11.59 -17.92
C TYR A 239 -3.04 -12.44 -19.07
N TYR A 240 -4.23 -13.00 -18.88
CA TYR A 240 -4.88 -13.92 -19.83
C TYR A 240 -6.05 -13.30 -20.62
N THR A 241 -6.53 -12.11 -20.23
CA THR A 241 -7.70 -11.46 -20.84
C THR A 241 -7.42 -10.99 -22.27
N ASN A 242 -6.32 -10.26 -22.46
CA ASN A 242 -5.87 -9.72 -23.74
C ASN A 242 -4.57 -10.38 -24.19
N GLU A 243 -4.32 -10.46 -25.50
CA GLU A 243 -3.02 -10.91 -26.03
C GLU A 243 -1.96 -9.83 -25.77
N THR A 244 -0.84 -10.19 -25.14
CA THR A 244 0.23 -9.26 -24.73
C THR A 244 1.60 -9.90 -24.93
N ASN A 245 2.66 -9.08 -24.95
CA ASN A 245 4.04 -9.59 -24.99
C ASN A 245 4.33 -10.60 -23.87
N ILE A 246 3.69 -10.48 -22.70
CA ILE A 246 3.88 -11.40 -21.56
C ILE A 246 3.29 -12.79 -21.84
N ASN A 247 2.04 -12.89 -22.31
CA ASN A 247 1.48 -14.22 -22.61
C ASN A 247 2.07 -14.84 -23.90
N ILE A 248 2.54 -14.02 -24.84
CA ILE A 248 3.38 -14.47 -25.95
C ILE A 248 4.69 -15.08 -25.41
N ALA A 249 5.39 -14.37 -24.53
CA ALA A 249 6.63 -14.85 -23.90
C ALA A 249 6.42 -16.13 -23.08
N TYR A 250 5.29 -16.25 -22.37
CA TYR A 250 4.93 -17.44 -21.59
C TYR A 250 4.74 -18.68 -22.49
N ARG A 251 4.02 -18.56 -23.61
CA ARG A 251 3.92 -19.64 -24.62
C ARG A 251 5.27 -19.94 -25.27
N GLN A 252 6.07 -18.92 -25.58
CA GLN A 252 7.44 -19.10 -26.11
C GLN A 252 8.37 -19.81 -25.11
N PHE A 253 8.21 -19.59 -23.81
CA PHE A 253 8.96 -20.31 -22.78
C PHE A 253 8.64 -21.81 -22.83
N MET A 254 7.36 -22.19 -22.85
CA MET A 254 6.95 -23.60 -23.03
C MET A 254 7.57 -24.21 -24.29
N LEU A 255 7.43 -23.50 -25.42
CA LEU A 255 7.87 -23.93 -26.73
C LEU A 255 9.38 -24.16 -26.80
N ASN A 256 10.15 -23.18 -26.32
CA ASN A 256 11.61 -23.22 -26.36
C ASN A 256 12.15 -24.25 -25.36
N LEU A 257 11.54 -24.39 -24.17
CA LEU A 257 11.92 -25.41 -23.20
C LEU A 257 11.69 -26.82 -23.76
N ALA A 258 10.51 -27.08 -24.34
CA ALA A 258 10.22 -28.37 -24.95
C ALA A 258 11.17 -28.69 -26.12
N LYS A 259 11.42 -27.73 -27.02
CA LYS A 259 12.36 -27.87 -28.14
C LYS A 259 13.83 -28.06 -27.70
N ALA A 260 14.20 -27.66 -26.48
CA ALA A 260 15.52 -27.93 -25.89
C ALA A 260 15.64 -29.30 -25.22
N LEU A 261 14.54 -30.02 -25.03
CA LEU A 261 14.48 -31.28 -24.27
C LEU A 261 14.08 -32.51 -25.12
N THR A 262 13.69 -32.34 -26.39
CA THR A 262 13.41 -33.44 -27.32
C THR A 262 13.78 -33.10 -28.76
N ASN A 263 14.06 -34.14 -29.56
CA ASN A 263 14.21 -34.04 -31.01
C ASN A 263 12.88 -34.20 -31.76
N ASP A 264 11.83 -34.76 -31.12
CA ASP A 264 10.50 -34.84 -31.72
C ASP A 264 9.74 -33.52 -31.51
N THR A 265 9.73 -32.69 -32.53
CA THR A 265 9.04 -31.38 -32.50
C THR A 265 7.61 -31.43 -33.04
N SER A 266 7.12 -32.60 -33.47
CA SER A 266 5.91 -32.73 -34.30
C SER A 266 4.61 -32.25 -33.62
N MET A 267 4.49 -32.41 -32.30
CA MET A 267 3.30 -32.05 -31.53
C MET A 267 3.48 -30.79 -30.65
N ILE A 268 4.69 -30.23 -30.55
CA ILE A 268 5.00 -29.22 -29.52
C ILE A 268 4.14 -27.97 -29.68
N ASP A 269 4.05 -27.40 -30.88
CA ASP A 269 3.30 -26.15 -31.12
C ASP A 269 1.79 -26.31 -30.84
N GLN A 270 1.21 -27.50 -31.08
CA GLN A 270 -0.18 -27.81 -30.73
C GLN A 270 -0.36 -28.01 -29.22
N ASP A 271 0.52 -28.78 -28.58
CA ASP A 271 0.49 -29.01 -27.13
C ASP A 271 0.64 -27.70 -26.34
N VAL A 272 1.57 -26.81 -26.72
CA VAL A 272 1.74 -25.48 -26.09
C VAL A 272 0.45 -24.67 -26.16
N LYS A 273 -0.22 -24.68 -27.32
CA LYS A 273 -1.49 -23.99 -27.52
C LYS A 273 -2.59 -24.57 -26.61
N GLU A 274 -2.69 -25.89 -26.52
CA GLU A 274 -3.68 -26.56 -25.66
C GLU A 274 -3.42 -26.35 -24.17
N ILE A 275 -2.16 -26.37 -23.72
CA ILE A 275 -1.75 -26.04 -22.33
C ILE A 275 -2.19 -24.61 -21.99
N TYR A 276 -1.90 -23.64 -22.87
CA TYR A 276 -2.25 -22.24 -22.64
C TYR A 276 -3.76 -22.00 -22.64
N GLU A 277 -4.50 -22.57 -23.59
CA GLU A 277 -5.96 -22.41 -23.64
C GLU A 277 -6.67 -23.13 -22.47
N PHE A 278 -6.11 -24.24 -21.96
CA PHE A 278 -6.61 -24.85 -20.73
C PHE A 278 -6.45 -23.90 -19.53
N GLU A 279 -5.25 -23.34 -19.31
CA GLU A 279 -5.00 -22.42 -18.20
C GLU A 279 -5.81 -21.12 -18.34
N LYS A 280 -5.92 -20.56 -19.56
CA LYS A 280 -6.75 -19.40 -19.88
C LYS A 280 -8.25 -19.62 -19.65
N ASN A 281 -8.72 -20.86 -19.73
CA ASN A 281 -10.12 -21.19 -19.40
C ASN A 281 -10.35 -21.29 -17.89
N ILE A 282 -9.33 -21.71 -17.12
CA ILE A 282 -9.36 -21.72 -15.65
C ILE A 282 -9.26 -20.29 -15.11
N SER A 283 -8.35 -19.47 -15.64
CA SER A 283 -8.07 -18.13 -15.12
C SER A 283 -9.28 -17.19 -15.16
N LYS A 284 -10.27 -17.43 -16.03
CA LYS A 284 -11.56 -16.72 -16.06
C LYS A 284 -12.31 -16.76 -14.72
N TYR A 285 -12.16 -17.84 -13.95
CA TYR A 285 -12.81 -18.04 -12.66
C TYR A 285 -11.87 -17.79 -11.47
N TYR A 286 -10.59 -17.53 -11.74
CA TYR A 286 -9.60 -17.26 -10.69
C TYR A 286 -9.93 -15.90 -10.07
N TRP A 287 -10.06 -15.88 -8.75
CA TRP A 287 -10.35 -14.67 -8.00
C TRP A 287 -9.12 -13.76 -8.00
N THR A 288 -9.30 -12.49 -8.32
CA THR A 288 -8.27 -11.46 -8.12
C THR A 288 -8.15 -11.10 -6.64
N TYR A 289 -7.07 -10.41 -6.23
CA TYR A 289 -6.84 -10.11 -4.79
C TYR A 289 -7.98 -9.31 -4.14
N ASP A 290 -8.60 -8.39 -4.87
CA ASP A 290 -9.78 -7.63 -4.46
C ASP A 290 -11.05 -8.50 -4.38
N GLU A 291 -11.21 -9.51 -5.24
CA GLU A 291 -12.27 -10.52 -5.13
C GLU A 291 -12.05 -11.43 -3.90
N GLN A 292 -10.80 -11.84 -3.64
CA GLN A 292 -10.44 -12.60 -2.43
C GLN A 292 -10.68 -11.80 -1.15
N HIS A 293 -10.29 -10.52 -1.11
CA HIS A 293 -10.54 -9.66 0.03
C HIS A 293 -12.04 -9.36 0.22
N SER A 294 -12.77 -8.99 -0.83
CA SER A 294 -14.20 -8.61 -0.69
C SER A 294 -15.15 -9.77 -0.43
N ARG A 295 -14.75 -11.02 -0.73
CA ARG A 295 -15.60 -12.23 -0.60
C ARG A 295 -15.09 -13.23 0.44
N HIS A 296 -14.11 -12.88 1.28
CA HIS A 296 -13.57 -13.76 2.32
C HIS A 296 -14.61 -14.27 3.33
N ASP A 297 -15.69 -13.50 3.57
CA ASP A 297 -16.84 -13.94 4.37
C ASP A 297 -17.61 -15.12 3.75
N GLU A 298 -17.46 -15.39 2.46
CA GLU A 298 -17.98 -16.58 1.78
C GLU A 298 -17.19 -17.86 2.15
N THR A 299 -16.23 -17.81 3.09
CA THR A 299 -15.46 -18.99 3.52
C THR A 299 -16.35 -20.11 4.06
N ILE A 300 -16.57 -21.14 3.25
CA ILE A 300 -17.45 -22.27 3.55
C ILE A 300 -16.73 -23.31 4.40
N ARG A 301 -17.36 -23.71 5.50
CA ARG A 301 -16.95 -24.88 6.30
C ARG A 301 -17.74 -26.10 5.89
N THR A 302 -17.05 -27.18 5.57
CA THR A 302 -17.65 -28.47 5.25
C THR A 302 -16.70 -29.62 5.60
N THR A 303 -16.99 -30.85 5.18
CA THR A 303 -16.12 -32.01 5.36
C THR A 303 -15.44 -32.41 4.04
N ILE A 304 -14.33 -33.15 4.11
CA ILE A 304 -13.64 -33.69 2.92
C ILE A 304 -14.61 -34.45 2.00
N SER A 305 -15.45 -35.31 2.58
CA SER A 305 -16.43 -36.10 1.82
C SER A 305 -17.58 -35.28 1.22
N ASN A 306 -18.03 -34.21 1.90
CA ASN A 306 -18.99 -33.27 1.32
C ASN A 306 -18.37 -32.51 0.15
N LEU A 307 -17.18 -31.93 0.33
CA LEU A 307 -16.49 -31.19 -0.72
C LEU A 307 -16.22 -32.08 -1.94
N SER A 308 -15.73 -33.30 -1.74
CA SER A 308 -15.49 -34.25 -2.84
C SER A 308 -16.76 -34.54 -3.65
N ARG A 309 -17.93 -34.58 -3.01
CA ARG A 309 -19.24 -34.72 -3.70
C ARG A 309 -19.64 -33.44 -4.45
N THR A 310 -19.41 -32.27 -3.86
CA THR A 310 -19.70 -30.97 -4.49
C THR A 310 -18.85 -30.72 -5.73
N LEU A 311 -17.54 -31.03 -5.68
CA LEU A 311 -16.64 -30.85 -6.82
C LEU A 311 -16.88 -31.86 -7.95
N ASN A 312 -17.37 -33.07 -7.61
CA ASN A 312 -17.70 -34.14 -8.55
C ASN A 312 -16.61 -34.38 -9.60
N THR A 313 -15.36 -34.48 -9.15
CA THR A 313 -14.17 -34.61 -10.00
C THR A 313 -14.06 -35.98 -10.66
N SER A 314 -13.52 -36.03 -11.89
CA SER A 314 -13.17 -37.26 -12.61
C SER A 314 -12.02 -38.05 -11.95
N PHE A 315 -11.30 -37.41 -11.03
CA PHE A 315 -10.27 -38.02 -10.18
C PHE A 315 -10.77 -38.14 -8.73
N ASN A 316 -10.13 -39.02 -7.94
CA ASN A 316 -10.57 -39.28 -6.57
C ASN A 316 -10.02 -38.19 -5.61
N PHE A 317 -10.78 -37.12 -5.42
CA PHE A 317 -10.40 -36.00 -4.57
C PHE A 317 -10.20 -36.39 -3.10
N THR A 318 -11.07 -37.23 -2.52
CA THR A 318 -10.89 -37.73 -1.14
C THR A 318 -9.56 -38.45 -0.96
N ALA A 319 -9.21 -39.38 -1.88
CA ALA A 319 -7.93 -40.09 -1.82
C ALA A 319 -6.73 -39.15 -2.05
N TYR A 320 -6.89 -38.12 -2.89
CA TYR A 320 -5.89 -37.07 -3.07
C TYR A 320 -5.61 -36.31 -1.76
N VAL A 321 -6.64 -35.84 -1.05
CA VAL A 321 -6.48 -35.16 0.25
C VAL A 321 -5.89 -36.13 1.29
N HIS A 322 -6.44 -37.34 1.43
CA HIS A 322 -6.02 -38.30 2.46
C HIS A 322 -4.57 -38.75 2.29
N HIS A 323 -4.14 -39.13 1.08
CA HIS A 323 -2.78 -39.58 0.86
C HIS A 323 -1.74 -38.43 0.88
N ALA A 324 -2.15 -37.20 0.58
CA ALA A 324 -1.28 -36.03 0.77
C ALA A 324 -0.95 -35.84 2.26
N TYR A 325 -1.95 -35.85 3.14
CA TYR A 325 -1.73 -35.74 4.59
C TYR A 325 -1.03 -36.97 5.19
N LEU A 326 -1.27 -38.17 4.66
CA LEU A 326 -0.56 -39.37 5.07
C LEU A 326 0.96 -39.29 4.83
N PHE A 327 1.41 -38.55 3.80
CA PHE A 327 2.84 -38.27 3.59
C PHE A 327 3.47 -37.45 4.73
N GLY A 328 2.68 -36.61 5.41
CA GLY A 328 3.06 -35.94 6.66
C GLY A 328 3.03 -36.84 7.90
N ASN A 329 2.58 -38.10 7.79
CA ASN A 329 2.14 -38.98 8.89
C ASN A 329 0.85 -38.51 9.60
N VAL A 330 -0.04 -37.77 8.92
CA VAL A 330 -1.33 -37.33 9.47
C VAL A 330 -2.47 -38.15 8.86
N ILE A 331 -3.17 -38.92 9.69
CA ILE A 331 -4.30 -39.76 9.27
C ILE A 331 -5.59 -38.92 9.31
N LEU A 332 -6.18 -38.65 8.16
CA LEU A 332 -7.46 -37.95 8.04
C LEU A 332 -8.67 -38.89 8.08
N LYS A 333 -9.84 -38.32 8.39
CA LYS A 333 -11.16 -38.93 8.27
C LYS A 333 -11.99 -38.19 7.23
N ASP A 334 -12.88 -38.89 6.53
CA ASP A 334 -13.85 -38.34 5.58
C ASP A 334 -14.73 -37.20 6.13
N MET A 335 -14.85 -37.13 7.46
CA MET A 335 -15.61 -36.14 8.22
C MET A 335 -14.74 -35.06 8.89
N ASP A 336 -13.42 -35.07 8.69
CA ASP A 336 -12.56 -33.98 9.15
C ASP A 336 -12.97 -32.67 8.44
N PRO A 337 -13.00 -31.54 9.17
CA PRO A 337 -13.43 -30.26 8.61
C PRO A 337 -12.41 -29.71 7.62
N VAL A 338 -12.91 -28.94 6.66
CA VAL A 338 -12.13 -28.11 5.73
C VAL A 338 -12.77 -26.72 5.66
N ALA A 339 -11.94 -25.69 5.60
CA ALA A 339 -12.35 -24.34 5.19
C ALA A 339 -12.05 -24.16 3.70
N ILE A 340 -12.99 -23.57 2.97
CA ILE A 340 -12.91 -23.34 1.54
C ILE A 340 -13.05 -21.86 1.26
N SER A 341 -12.04 -21.27 0.60
CA SER A 341 -12.05 -19.86 0.23
C SER A 341 -12.82 -19.64 -1.09
N GLU A 342 -12.32 -20.14 -2.21
CA GLU A 342 -12.91 -19.88 -3.55
C GLU A 342 -13.72 -21.09 -4.07
N LEU A 343 -14.89 -21.38 -3.48
CA LEU A 343 -15.66 -22.59 -3.83
C LEU A 343 -16.14 -22.61 -5.29
N ASP A 344 -16.57 -21.47 -5.83
CA ASP A 344 -17.02 -21.34 -7.22
C ASP A 344 -15.88 -21.63 -8.22
N PHE A 345 -14.67 -21.12 -7.98
CA PHE A 345 -13.47 -21.45 -8.72
C PHE A 345 -13.21 -22.96 -8.71
N LEU A 346 -13.28 -23.60 -7.54
CA LEU A 346 -13.04 -25.04 -7.40
C LEU A 346 -14.08 -25.87 -8.17
N ILE A 347 -15.37 -25.51 -8.13
CA ILE A 347 -16.44 -26.17 -8.88
C ILE A 347 -16.22 -26.01 -10.39
N GLN A 348 -16.00 -24.78 -10.85
CA GLN A 348 -15.85 -24.48 -12.28
C GLN A 348 -14.59 -25.13 -12.86
N THR A 349 -13.48 -25.12 -12.12
CA THR A 349 -12.24 -25.77 -12.54
C THR A 349 -12.37 -27.29 -12.54
N SER A 350 -13.10 -27.88 -11.58
CA SER A 350 -13.42 -29.32 -11.61
C SER A 350 -14.24 -29.69 -12.85
N SER A 351 -15.23 -28.86 -13.23
CA SER A 351 -16.01 -29.02 -14.46
C SER A 351 -15.16 -28.93 -15.74
N ILE A 352 -14.14 -28.06 -15.77
CA ILE A 352 -13.18 -27.95 -16.89
C ILE A 352 -12.29 -29.21 -16.94
N ILE A 353 -11.70 -29.62 -15.81
CA ILE A 353 -10.84 -30.82 -15.72
C ILE A 353 -11.58 -32.07 -16.19
N ASN A 354 -12.85 -32.24 -15.80
CA ASN A 354 -13.68 -33.39 -16.20
C ASN A 354 -13.89 -33.51 -17.72
N LYS A 355 -13.79 -32.39 -18.46
CA LYS A 355 -13.97 -32.32 -19.92
C LYS A 355 -12.64 -32.30 -20.68
N THR A 356 -11.51 -32.21 -19.98
CA THR A 356 -10.18 -32.03 -20.58
C THR A 356 -9.52 -33.39 -20.82
N SER A 357 -8.80 -33.53 -21.95
CA SER A 357 -8.16 -34.79 -22.30
C SER A 357 -6.99 -35.14 -21.37
N PRO A 358 -6.70 -36.44 -21.14
CA PRO A 358 -5.53 -36.90 -20.39
C PRO A 358 -4.21 -36.27 -20.85
N ARG A 359 -4.03 -36.04 -22.16
CA ARG A 359 -2.81 -35.45 -22.73
C ARG A 359 -2.63 -34.02 -22.24
N ILE A 360 -3.67 -33.19 -22.33
CA ILE A 360 -3.63 -31.78 -21.92
C ILE A 360 -3.39 -31.67 -20.42
N LEU A 361 -4.09 -32.46 -19.60
CA LEU A 361 -3.91 -32.48 -18.15
C LEU A 361 -2.48 -32.87 -17.77
N GLN A 362 -1.95 -33.98 -18.31
CA GLN A 362 -0.57 -34.40 -18.07
C GLN A 362 0.40 -33.29 -18.51
N ASN A 363 0.25 -32.75 -19.72
CA ASN A 363 1.12 -31.72 -20.24
C ASN A 363 1.12 -30.45 -19.38
N TYR A 364 -0.04 -30.00 -18.90
CA TYR A 364 -0.16 -28.82 -18.05
C TYR A 364 0.50 -29.02 -16.67
N PHE A 365 0.16 -30.09 -15.95
CA PHE A 365 0.70 -30.31 -14.61
C PHE A 365 2.23 -30.54 -14.63
N ILE A 366 2.76 -31.19 -15.67
CA ILE A 366 4.22 -31.32 -15.85
C ILE A 366 4.85 -30.00 -16.28
N TRP A 367 4.21 -29.22 -17.17
CA TRP A 367 4.69 -27.89 -17.53
C TRP A 367 4.89 -27.01 -16.29
N ARG A 368 3.90 -26.94 -15.40
CA ARG A 368 3.97 -26.13 -14.17
C ARG A 368 5.13 -26.55 -13.26
N PHE A 369 5.45 -27.85 -13.19
CA PHE A 369 6.65 -28.36 -12.53
C PHE A 369 7.94 -27.93 -13.27
N MET A 370 8.02 -28.16 -14.58
CA MET A 370 9.21 -27.89 -15.40
C MET A 370 9.57 -26.40 -15.50
N MET A 371 8.57 -25.52 -15.49
CA MET A 371 8.72 -24.06 -15.45
C MET A 371 9.56 -23.59 -14.26
N ASP A 372 9.35 -24.19 -13.09
CA ASP A 372 10.11 -23.90 -11.88
C ASP A 372 11.47 -24.60 -11.92
N GLN A 373 11.51 -25.89 -12.30
CA GLN A 373 12.76 -26.67 -12.31
C GLN A 373 13.81 -26.14 -13.29
N ALA A 374 13.42 -25.45 -14.36
CA ALA A 374 14.34 -24.81 -15.31
C ALA A 374 15.35 -23.85 -14.65
N GLU A 375 15.04 -23.33 -13.46
CA GLU A 375 15.90 -22.48 -12.61
C GLU A 375 17.17 -23.19 -12.10
N TYR A 376 17.10 -24.50 -11.89
CA TYR A 376 18.12 -25.30 -11.19
C TYR A 376 18.94 -26.19 -12.14
N MET A 377 18.68 -26.10 -13.44
CA MET A 377 19.29 -26.88 -14.52
C MET A 377 20.57 -26.24 -15.11
N PRO A 378 21.29 -26.94 -15.99
CA PRO A 378 22.40 -26.41 -16.78
C PRO A 378 22.16 -25.05 -17.43
N ARG A 379 23.23 -24.30 -17.72
CA ARG A 379 23.11 -22.89 -18.18
C ARG A 379 22.25 -22.72 -19.43
N TYR A 380 22.24 -23.69 -20.35
CA TYR A 380 21.45 -23.58 -21.58
C TYR A 380 19.94 -23.61 -21.33
N ILE A 381 19.46 -24.35 -20.32
CA ILE A 381 18.05 -24.33 -19.91
C ILE A 381 17.71 -23.04 -19.16
N ARG A 382 18.55 -22.63 -18.19
CA ARG A 382 18.35 -21.38 -17.44
C ARG A 382 18.25 -20.16 -18.36
N LYS A 383 19.04 -20.12 -19.45
CA LYS A 383 18.93 -19.07 -20.49
C LYS A 383 17.55 -18.97 -21.12
N ILE A 384 16.75 -20.04 -21.16
CA ILE A 384 15.38 -20.00 -21.70
C ILE A 384 14.45 -19.29 -20.71
N LYS A 385 14.52 -19.65 -19.41
CA LYS A 385 13.80 -18.94 -18.34
C LYS A 385 14.26 -17.48 -18.22
N GLU A 386 15.55 -17.21 -18.44
CA GLU A 386 16.11 -15.86 -18.51
C GLU A 386 15.37 -15.00 -19.55
N GLN A 387 15.14 -15.49 -20.78
CA GLN A 387 14.41 -14.74 -21.82
C GLN A 387 12.97 -14.40 -21.41
N PHE A 388 12.26 -15.34 -20.76
CA PHE A 388 10.92 -15.07 -20.22
C PHE A 388 10.97 -13.97 -19.15
N ASN A 389 11.92 -14.05 -18.22
CA ASN A 389 12.10 -13.05 -17.16
C ASN A 389 12.44 -11.65 -17.71
N LYS A 390 13.13 -11.53 -18.87
CA LYS A 390 13.37 -10.22 -19.50
C LYS A 390 12.08 -9.52 -19.90
N ILE A 391 11.08 -10.28 -20.34
CA ILE A 391 9.80 -9.72 -20.77
C ILE A 391 8.88 -9.52 -19.56
N PHE A 392 8.83 -10.49 -18.64
CA PHE A 392 7.93 -10.47 -17.48
C PHE A 392 8.36 -9.49 -16.38
N TYR A 393 9.65 -9.41 -16.07
CA TYR A 393 10.20 -8.53 -15.03
C TYR A 393 11.04 -7.37 -15.56
N GLY A 394 11.37 -7.34 -16.86
CA GLY A 394 12.23 -6.30 -17.44
C GLY A 394 13.73 -6.51 -17.19
N THR A 395 14.17 -7.70 -16.76
CA THR A 395 15.59 -7.97 -16.50
C THR A 395 16.41 -8.07 -17.80
N HIS A 396 17.73 -7.90 -17.70
CA HIS A 396 18.66 -8.02 -18.83
C HIS A 396 19.63 -9.20 -18.71
N VAL A 397 19.96 -9.64 -17.49
CA VAL A 397 20.79 -10.81 -17.20
C VAL A 397 20.23 -11.62 -16.01
N GLU A 398 20.77 -12.82 -15.79
CA GLU A 398 20.56 -13.57 -14.55
C GLU A 398 21.41 -12.95 -13.41
N GLN A 399 20.86 -12.88 -12.19
CA GLN A 399 21.60 -12.48 -10.98
C GLN A 399 22.87 -13.31 -10.78
N ALA A 400 23.92 -12.67 -10.27
CA ALA A 400 25.19 -13.31 -9.96
C ALA A 400 24.98 -14.57 -9.11
N ARG A 401 25.40 -15.74 -9.62
CA ARG A 401 25.06 -17.05 -9.06
C ARG A 401 25.37 -17.18 -7.56
N ARG A 402 26.49 -16.62 -7.09
CA ARG A 402 26.85 -16.60 -5.66
C ARG A 402 25.75 -15.97 -4.77
N ILE A 403 25.15 -14.87 -5.22
CA ILE A 403 24.12 -14.11 -4.49
C ILE A 403 22.82 -14.91 -4.49
N LYS A 404 22.41 -15.41 -5.66
CA LYS A 404 21.26 -16.29 -5.84
C LYS A 404 21.34 -17.54 -4.95
N CYS A 405 22.51 -18.16 -4.85
CA CYS A 405 22.75 -19.30 -3.96
C CYS A 405 22.73 -18.94 -2.47
N GLY A 406 23.21 -17.74 -2.10
CA GLY A 406 23.12 -17.24 -0.72
C GLY A 406 21.66 -17.01 -0.30
N ALA A 407 20.89 -16.33 -1.15
CA ALA A 407 19.45 -16.14 -0.99
C ALA A 407 18.71 -17.49 -0.91
N TYR A 408 18.99 -18.42 -1.83
CA TYR A 408 18.36 -19.75 -1.79
C TYR A 408 18.63 -20.52 -0.48
N VAL A 409 19.83 -20.40 0.10
CA VAL A 409 20.11 -21.00 1.41
C VAL A 409 19.36 -20.27 2.52
N ASN A 410 19.18 -18.95 2.42
CA ASN A 410 18.36 -18.16 3.35
C ASN A 410 16.85 -18.54 3.28
N ASP A 411 16.30 -18.74 2.08
CA ASP A 411 14.87 -19.07 1.86
C ASP A 411 14.47 -20.48 2.33
N ASN A 412 15.47 -21.33 2.63
CA ASN A 412 15.28 -22.73 3.02
C ASN A 412 15.91 -23.08 4.37
N MET A 413 16.94 -22.35 4.81
CA MET A 413 17.64 -22.54 6.09
C MET A 413 17.86 -21.21 6.84
N GLY A 414 16.95 -20.24 6.67
CA GLY A 414 17.13 -18.87 7.13
C GLY A 414 17.37 -18.71 8.63
N PHE A 415 16.83 -19.57 9.50
CA PHE A 415 17.15 -19.52 10.95
C PHE A 415 18.60 -19.93 11.24
N VAL A 416 19.16 -20.84 10.43
CA VAL A 416 20.58 -21.25 10.48
C VAL A 416 21.48 -20.12 10.00
N VAL A 417 21.11 -19.48 8.88
CA VAL A 417 21.80 -18.28 8.36
C VAL A 417 21.71 -17.13 9.37
N SER A 418 20.54 -16.93 9.97
CA SER A 418 20.30 -15.94 11.02
C SER A 418 21.19 -16.17 12.24
N LYS A 419 21.40 -17.42 12.67
CA LYS A 419 22.32 -17.75 13.77
C LYS A 419 23.73 -17.17 13.55
N LEU A 420 24.23 -17.27 12.32
CA LEU A 420 25.51 -16.69 11.92
C LEU A 420 25.43 -15.16 11.79
N TYR A 421 24.37 -14.64 11.16
CA TYR A 421 24.19 -13.21 10.93
C TYR A 421 24.07 -12.40 12.23
N ILE A 422 23.19 -12.82 13.14
CA ILE A 422 22.97 -12.17 14.45
C ILE A 422 24.29 -12.07 15.22
N LYS A 423 25.05 -13.17 15.27
CA LYS A 423 26.33 -13.22 15.99
C LYS A 423 27.40 -12.27 15.43
N LYS A 424 27.35 -11.95 14.13
CA LYS A 424 28.37 -11.13 13.45
C LYS A 424 27.96 -9.66 13.26
N TYR A 425 26.67 -9.38 13.06
CA TYR A 425 26.19 -8.09 12.54
C TYR A 425 25.14 -7.38 13.39
N PHE A 426 24.48 -8.04 14.35
CA PHE A 426 23.35 -7.44 15.09
C PHE A 426 23.74 -7.01 16.51
N ASP A 427 23.50 -5.74 16.84
CA ASP A 427 23.73 -5.17 18.17
C ASP A 427 22.51 -5.42 19.09
N GLN A 428 22.72 -6.02 20.26
CA GLN A 428 21.65 -6.24 21.25
C GLN A 428 21.04 -4.92 21.76
N ASN A 429 21.80 -3.82 21.76
CA ASN A 429 21.29 -2.51 22.15
C ASN A 429 20.24 -1.98 21.16
N ALA A 430 20.33 -2.33 19.87
CA ALA A 430 19.34 -1.98 18.86
C ALA A 430 17.96 -2.58 19.20
N ARG A 431 17.92 -3.85 19.66
CA ARG A 431 16.69 -4.52 20.11
C ARG A 431 16.02 -3.77 21.26
N ASN A 432 16.81 -3.32 22.24
CA ASN A 432 16.33 -2.61 23.43
C ASN A 432 15.81 -1.19 23.12
N GLU A 433 16.47 -0.45 22.22
CA GLU A 433 15.98 0.86 21.78
C GLU A 433 14.71 0.74 20.92
N SER A 434 14.62 -0.30 20.08
CA SER A 434 13.46 -0.56 19.24
C SER A 434 12.22 -0.96 20.06
N LEU A 435 12.40 -1.73 21.15
CA LEU A 435 11.34 -2.03 22.11
C LEU A 435 10.69 -0.76 22.68
N LYS A 436 11.51 0.21 23.14
CA LYS A 436 11.02 1.50 23.65
C LYS A 436 10.28 2.31 22.57
N MET A 437 10.79 2.29 21.34
CA MET A 437 10.16 2.96 20.20
C MET A 437 8.78 2.36 19.90
N ILE A 438 8.67 1.03 19.87
CA ILE A 438 7.39 0.31 19.69
C ILE A 438 6.40 0.65 20.80
N GLU A 439 6.84 0.75 22.06
CA GLU A 439 5.98 1.17 23.16
C GLU A 439 5.50 2.62 23.03
N ASN A 440 6.37 3.54 22.63
CA ASN A 440 5.99 4.94 22.38
C ASN A 440 4.98 5.07 21.23
N ILE A 441 5.16 4.31 20.14
CA ILE A 441 4.27 4.34 18.97
C ILE A 441 2.93 3.67 19.29
N LEU A 442 2.94 2.56 20.02
CA LEU A 442 1.71 1.90 20.48
C LEU A 442 0.90 2.80 21.42
N ASN A 443 1.56 3.51 22.33
CA ASN A 443 0.90 4.50 23.20
C ASN A 443 0.34 5.68 22.38
N SER A 444 1.04 6.12 21.34
CA SER A 444 0.57 7.13 20.39
C SER A 444 -0.68 6.67 19.65
N PHE A 445 -0.68 5.44 19.13
CA PHE A 445 -1.82 4.82 18.45
C PHE A 445 -3.05 4.65 19.37
N ILE A 446 -2.84 4.22 20.62
CA ILE A 446 -3.90 4.17 21.65
C ILE A 446 -4.52 5.56 21.91
N ASN A 447 -3.70 6.62 21.90
CA ASN A 447 -4.21 7.99 22.04
C ASN A 447 -5.03 8.43 20.81
N ILE A 448 -4.64 8.03 19.60
CA ILE A 448 -5.42 8.28 18.37
C ILE A 448 -6.81 7.60 18.48
N ILE A 449 -6.87 6.31 18.84
CA ILE A 449 -8.16 5.60 19.05
C ILE A 449 -9.02 6.34 20.08
N ASN A 450 -8.43 6.75 21.20
CA ASN A 450 -9.16 7.43 22.27
C ASN A 450 -9.77 8.77 21.79
N GLN A 451 -9.06 9.49 20.91
CA GLN A 451 -9.47 10.78 20.35
C GLN A 451 -10.36 10.69 19.10
N SER A 452 -10.48 9.53 18.44
CA SER A 452 -11.38 9.33 17.29
C SER A 452 -12.81 9.80 17.60
N LEU A 453 -13.45 10.52 16.68
CA LEU A 453 -14.84 10.96 16.83
C LEU A 453 -15.85 10.00 16.19
N TRP A 454 -15.37 9.12 15.30
CA TRP A 454 -16.20 8.19 14.54
C TRP A 454 -16.48 6.87 15.28
N MET A 455 -15.62 6.48 16.24
CA MET A 455 -15.81 5.28 17.06
C MET A 455 -16.67 5.52 18.31
N ASP A 456 -17.63 4.62 18.56
CA ASP A 456 -18.34 4.58 19.83
C ASP A 456 -17.44 4.12 21.00
N ASN A 457 -17.83 4.46 22.24
CA ASN A 457 -17.01 4.19 23.43
C ASN A 457 -16.79 2.69 23.72
N ILE A 458 -17.73 1.81 23.37
CA ILE A 458 -17.60 0.36 23.56
C ILE A 458 -16.56 -0.19 22.56
N SER A 459 -16.64 0.23 21.31
CA SER A 459 -15.69 -0.15 20.25
C SER A 459 -14.28 0.38 20.54
N LYS A 460 -14.15 1.63 21.02
CA LYS A 460 -12.87 2.20 21.49
C LYS A 460 -12.21 1.36 22.59
N VAL A 461 -12.96 1.00 23.64
CA VAL A 461 -12.42 0.22 24.77
C VAL A 461 -11.85 -1.12 24.28
N LYS A 462 -12.57 -1.82 23.40
CA LYS A 462 -12.11 -3.08 22.81
C LYS A 462 -10.91 -2.89 21.88
N ALA A 463 -10.87 -1.80 21.10
CA ALA A 463 -9.74 -1.53 20.20
C ALA A 463 -8.46 -1.22 21.00
N ILE A 464 -8.59 -0.47 22.11
CA ILE A 464 -7.50 -0.24 23.06
C ILE A 464 -7.07 -1.53 23.75
N GLU A 465 -8.00 -2.45 24.07
CA GLU A 465 -7.67 -3.77 24.60
C GLU A 465 -6.84 -4.59 23.60
N LYS A 466 -7.30 -4.69 22.33
CA LYS A 466 -6.57 -5.36 21.25
C LYS A 466 -5.17 -4.78 21.05
N ALA A 467 -5.06 -3.45 20.98
CA ALA A 467 -3.77 -2.78 20.82
C ALA A 467 -2.80 -3.13 21.95
N LYS A 468 -3.29 -3.17 23.20
CA LYS A 468 -2.48 -3.54 24.38
C LYS A 468 -2.06 -5.00 24.41
N THR A 469 -2.78 -5.91 23.73
CA THR A 469 -2.43 -7.34 23.70
C THR A 469 -1.50 -7.75 22.57
N ILE A 470 -1.20 -6.85 21.61
CA ILE A 470 -0.29 -7.10 20.46
C ILE A 470 1.02 -7.74 20.93
N GLY A 471 1.32 -8.93 20.42
CA GLY A 471 2.61 -9.60 20.59
C GLY A 471 3.72 -8.87 19.84
N LYS A 472 4.94 -8.84 20.40
CA LYS A 472 6.06 -8.05 19.86
C LYS A 472 7.27 -8.95 19.64
N GLN A 473 7.61 -9.24 18.38
CA GLN A 473 8.78 -10.04 18.00
C GLN A 473 9.82 -9.14 17.34
N ILE A 474 11.01 -8.98 17.94
CA ILE A 474 11.99 -7.97 17.51
C ILE A 474 13.40 -8.57 17.43
N GLY A 475 14.04 -8.37 16.28
CA GLY A 475 15.36 -8.88 15.95
C GLY A 475 15.30 -10.37 15.63
N TYR A 476 15.19 -11.21 16.65
CA TYR A 476 15.28 -12.66 16.51
C TYR A 476 14.63 -13.40 17.70
N PRO A 477 14.26 -14.68 17.55
CA PRO A 477 13.81 -15.52 18.66
C PRO A 477 14.97 -15.85 19.60
N ASP A 478 14.75 -15.77 20.92
CA ASP A 478 15.81 -15.80 21.93
C ASP A 478 16.73 -17.03 21.87
N TYR A 479 16.23 -18.19 21.41
CA TYR A 479 17.05 -19.40 21.26
C TYR A 479 18.21 -19.20 20.27
N LEU A 480 18.06 -18.36 19.23
CA LEU A 480 19.15 -18.00 18.32
C LEU A 480 20.20 -17.12 18.99
N GLY A 481 19.84 -16.29 19.97
CA GLY A 481 20.80 -15.52 20.77
C GLY A 481 21.57 -16.36 21.79
N SER A 482 21.04 -17.53 22.17
CA SER A 482 21.61 -18.38 23.21
C SER A 482 22.79 -19.26 22.73
N ASN A 483 23.54 -19.86 23.67
CA ASN A 483 24.52 -20.90 23.34
C ASN A 483 23.88 -22.31 23.18
N ASN A 484 22.59 -22.47 23.48
CA ASN A 484 21.88 -23.75 23.33
C ASN A 484 21.29 -23.86 21.92
N ASN A 485 21.91 -24.70 21.08
CA ASN A 485 21.49 -24.88 19.68
C ASN A 485 20.54 -26.06 19.47
N THR A 486 20.09 -26.75 20.53
CA THR A 486 19.29 -27.99 20.44
C THR A 486 18.02 -27.80 19.60
N LYS A 487 17.30 -26.69 19.78
CA LYS A 487 16.11 -26.40 18.96
C LYS A 487 16.46 -26.23 17.48
N LEU A 488 17.49 -25.45 17.16
CA LEU A 488 17.92 -25.20 15.79
C LEU A 488 18.36 -26.50 15.08
N GLU A 489 19.16 -27.34 15.76
CA GLU A 489 19.59 -28.63 15.20
C GLU A 489 18.41 -29.59 14.99
N ASN A 490 17.44 -29.62 15.92
CA ASN A 490 16.24 -30.45 15.79
C ASN A 490 15.33 -29.98 14.64
N ASP A 491 15.08 -28.67 14.53
CA ASP A 491 14.25 -28.08 13.48
C ASP A 491 14.85 -28.35 12.08
N TYR A 492 16.18 -28.41 11.97
CA TYR A 492 16.90 -28.67 10.71
C TYR A 492 17.41 -30.12 10.53
N ALA A 493 17.07 -31.06 11.41
CA ALA A 493 17.59 -32.43 11.38
C ALA A 493 17.29 -33.19 10.06
N ALA A 494 16.23 -32.81 9.33
CA ALA A 494 15.87 -33.40 8.05
C ALA A 494 16.67 -32.86 6.85
N TYR A 495 17.32 -31.70 6.99
CA TYR A 495 18.01 -30.95 5.93
C TYR A 495 19.43 -31.48 5.70
N VAL A 496 19.54 -32.77 5.33
CA VAL A 496 20.81 -33.44 5.00
C VAL A 496 21.02 -33.41 3.49
N PHE A 497 22.18 -32.92 3.06
CA PHE A 497 22.49 -32.60 1.66
C PHE A 497 23.79 -33.25 1.16
N ASN A 498 23.95 -33.30 -0.16
CA ASN A 498 25.15 -33.80 -0.85
C ASN A 498 25.64 -32.82 -1.94
N SER A 499 26.60 -33.22 -2.78
CA SER A 499 27.14 -32.39 -3.87
C SER A 499 26.14 -32.05 -4.97
N SER A 500 25.11 -32.87 -5.18
CA SER A 500 24.17 -32.71 -6.28
C SER A 500 23.05 -31.72 -5.94
N TYR A 501 23.17 -30.49 -6.42
CA TYR A 501 22.24 -29.40 -6.12
C TYR A 501 20.78 -29.76 -6.40
N ILE A 502 20.48 -30.33 -7.57
CA ILE A 502 19.11 -30.68 -7.96
C ILE A 502 18.45 -31.71 -7.02
N HIS A 503 19.23 -32.66 -6.49
CA HIS A 503 18.74 -33.61 -5.48
C HIS A 503 18.47 -32.92 -4.14
N ASN A 504 19.27 -31.91 -3.78
CA ASN A 504 19.02 -31.06 -2.61
C ASN A 504 17.73 -30.23 -2.80
N ILE A 505 17.45 -29.70 -4.00
CA ILE A 505 16.16 -29.05 -4.32
C ILE A 505 14.99 -30.01 -4.07
N PHE A 506 15.04 -31.22 -4.64
CA PHE A 506 14.00 -32.23 -4.45
C PHE A 506 13.80 -32.62 -2.98
N LYS A 507 14.90 -32.72 -2.22
CA LYS A 507 14.87 -32.97 -0.77
C LYS A 507 14.20 -31.84 0.00
N ILE A 508 14.52 -30.58 -0.31
CA ILE A 508 13.89 -29.39 0.28
C ILE A 508 12.38 -29.35 -0.01
N LEU A 509 11.99 -29.60 -1.26
CA LEU A 509 10.59 -29.64 -1.67
C LEU A 509 9.79 -30.73 -0.93
N GLN A 510 10.39 -31.91 -0.71
CA GLN A 510 9.80 -32.97 0.11
C GLN A 510 9.67 -32.56 1.58
N ILE A 511 10.68 -31.90 2.16
CA ILE A 511 10.63 -31.43 3.55
C ILE A 511 9.51 -30.39 3.71
N LYS A 512 9.44 -29.37 2.84
CA LYS A 512 8.39 -28.34 2.86
C LYS A 512 6.99 -28.94 2.73
N ALA A 513 6.79 -29.95 1.88
CA ALA A 513 5.53 -30.69 1.79
C ALA A 513 5.17 -31.42 3.11
N ILE A 514 6.14 -32.12 3.70
CA ILE A 514 5.95 -32.85 4.96
C ILE A 514 5.63 -31.89 6.11
N GLU A 515 6.34 -30.79 6.23
CA GLU A 515 6.14 -29.75 7.26
C GLU A 515 4.74 -29.14 7.16
N ASN A 516 4.29 -28.83 5.94
CA ASN A 516 2.96 -28.27 5.68
C ASN A 516 1.84 -29.20 6.18
N PHE A 517 1.89 -30.50 5.86
CA PHE A 517 0.87 -31.46 6.32
C PHE A 517 1.00 -31.78 7.82
N ARG A 518 2.22 -31.79 8.37
CA ARG A 518 2.48 -31.99 9.81
C ARG A 518 2.03 -30.83 10.68
N PHE A 519 1.69 -29.67 10.13
CA PHE A 519 1.17 -28.57 10.91
C PHE A 519 -0.22 -28.88 11.49
N LEU A 520 -1.03 -29.68 10.77
CA LEU A 520 -2.36 -30.07 11.26
C LEU A 520 -2.29 -30.83 12.59
N ARG A 521 -3.18 -30.47 13.51
CA ARG A 521 -3.33 -31.05 14.87
C ARG A 521 -2.14 -30.79 15.79
N LYS A 522 -1.19 -29.93 15.43
CA LYS A 522 -0.25 -29.35 16.41
C LYS A 522 -0.97 -28.30 17.27
N PRO A 523 -0.54 -28.09 18.53
CA PRO A 523 -0.97 -26.95 19.30
C PRO A 523 -0.48 -25.66 18.63
N VAL A 524 -1.33 -24.62 18.59
CA VAL A 524 -0.90 -23.29 18.15
C VAL A 524 -0.27 -22.57 19.34
N GLU A 525 1.06 -22.50 19.36
CA GLU A 525 1.79 -21.65 20.29
C GLU A 525 1.58 -20.19 19.90
N ARG A 526 0.96 -19.40 20.79
CA ARG A 526 0.73 -17.96 20.58
C ARG A 526 1.88 -17.13 21.13
N LYS A 527 2.10 -15.95 20.54
CA LYS A 527 3.14 -14.98 20.95
C LYS A 527 4.57 -15.52 20.87
N VAL A 528 4.80 -16.46 19.95
CA VAL A 528 6.13 -16.96 19.60
C VAL A 528 6.54 -16.43 18.22
N TRP A 529 7.84 -16.47 17.93
CA TRP A 529 8.36 -16.13 16.61
C TRP A 529 7.86 -17.14 15.57
N GLY A 530 7.28 -16.66 14.48
CA GLY A 530 6.72 -17.50 13.40
C GLY A 530 7.79 -18.16 12.51
N ASN A 531 7.40 -18.68 11.35
CA ASN A 531 8.33 -19.40 10.46
C ASN A 531 9.20 -18.49 9.56
N LEU A 532 9.21 -17.17 9.81
CA LEU A 532 9.97 -16.18 9.05
C LEU A 532 11.39 -15.99 9.64
N PRO A 533 12.48 -16.13 8.87
CA PRO A 533 13.82 -16.01 9.42
C PRO A 533 14.21 -14.54 9.73
N PRO A 534 14.97 -14.27 10.81
CA PRO A 534 15.51 -12.94 11.12
C PRO A 534 16.31 -12.24 10.02
N THR A 535 16.88 -13.00 9.08
CA THR A 535 17.61 -12.51 7.90
C THR A 535 16.66 -12.19 6.73
N VAL A 536 15.67 -11.35 7.00
CA VAL A 536 14.73 -10.79 6.01
C VAL A 536 14.66 -9.27 6.21
N ILE A 537 14.45 -8.52 5.13
CA ILE A 537 14.29 -7.06 5.19
C ILE A 537 12.83 -6.73 4.89
N ASN A 538 12.00 -6.90 5.91
CA ASN A 538 10.59 -6.53 5.91
C ASN A 538 10.12 -6.36 7.36
N ALA A 539 8.86 -6.02 7.56
CA ALA A 539 8.13 -6.22 8.81
C ALA A 539 6.78 -6.91 8.50
N PHE A 540 6.09 -7.41 9.54
CA PHE A 540 4.86 -8.19 9.38
C PHE A 540 3.93 -8.10 10.60
N TYR A 541 2.64 -7.97 10.35
CA TYR A 541 1.55 -8.25 11.30
C TYR A 541 0.88 -9.60 10.96
N GLU A 542 0.60 -10.40 11.98
CA GLU A 542 -0.09 -11.69 11.86
C GLU A 542 -1.45 -11.60 12.59
N PRO A 543 -2.58 -11.47 11.85
CA PRO A 543 -3.91 -11.31 12.44
C PRO A 543 -4.30 -12.46 13.37
N SER A 544 -3.99 -13.70 12.99
CA SER A 544 -4.37 -14.89 13.76
C SER A 544 -3.60 -15.02 15.09
N GLN A 545 -2.50 -14.28 15.26
CA GLN A 545 -1.73 -14.24 16.51
C GLN A 545 -1.81 -12.89 17.22
N ASN A 546 -2.41 -11.87 16.60
CA ASN A 546 -2.38 -10.47 17.02
C ASN A 546 -0.94 -10.05 17.39
N GLN A 547 -0.01 -10.13 16.42
CA GLN A 547 1.42 -10.02 16.66
C GLN A 547 2.16 -9.27 15.54
N ILE A 548 3.03 -8.32 15.91
CA ILE A 548 3.97 -7.63 15.02
C ILE A 548 5.38 -8.25 15.11
N THR A 549 6.04 -8.39 13.96
CA THR A 549 7.37 -9.02 13.81
C THR A 549 8.33 -8.16 12.99
N PHE A 550 9.46 -7.80 13.59
CA PHE A 550 10.56 -7.05 12.96
C PHE A 550 11.83 -7.91 12.96
N PRO A 551 12.14 -8.61 11.85
CA PRO A 551 13.39 -9.33 11.63
C PRO A 551 14.65 -8.46 11.84
N ALA A 552 15.76 -9.09 12.24
CA ALA A 552 17.07 -8.44 12.40
C ALA A 552 17.56 -7.72 11.13
N GLY A 553 17.15 -8.18 9.94
CA GLY A 553 17.54 -7.61 8.65
C GLY A 553 17.02 -6.19 8.37
N ILE A 554 15.94 -5.72 9.02
CA ILE A 554 15.42 -4.35 8.80
C ILE A 554 16.10 -3.29 9.70
N PHE A 555 16.79 -3.69 10.76
CA PHE A 555 17.44 -2.78 11.72
C PHE A 555 18.79 -2.26 11.21
N GLN A 556 18.76 -1.53 10.10
CA GLN A 556 19.92 -0.89 9.48
C GLN A 556 19.53 0.42 8.76
N MET A 557 20.52 1.25 8.45
CA MET A 557 20.35 2.50 7.70
C MET A 557 19.65 2.24 6.35
N PRO A 558 18.70 3.09 5.89
CA PRO A 558 18.22 4.33 6.49
C PRO A 558 17.06 4.16 7.49
N PHE A 559 16.52 2.95 7.66
CA PHE A 559 15.38 2.68 8.53
C PHE A 559 15.70 2.87 10.02
N PHE A 560 16.84 2.36 10.47
CA PHE A 560 17.26 2.44 11.87
C PHE A 560 18.77 2.50 12.06
N ASP A 561 19.22 3.32 13.00
CA ASP A 561 20.48 3.16 13.72
C ASP A 561 20.31 3.63 15.17
N LYS A 562 20.93 2.95 16.15
CA LYS A 562 20.83 3.32 17.57
C LYS A 562 21.41 4.72 17.85
N ASP A 563 22.38 5.16 17.06
CA ASP A 563 23.05 6.46 17.18
C ASP A 563 22.42 7.54 16.27
N ALA A 564 21.32 7.22 15.58
CA ALA A 564 20.60 8.18 14.76
C ALA A 564 19.82 9.23 15.61
N PRO A 565 19.72 10.48 15.13
CA PRO A 565 18.72 11.44 15.56
C PRO A 565 17.32 10.81 15.51
N LYS A 566 16.50 11.05 16.52
CA LYS A 566 15.27 10.28 16.70
C LYS A 566 14.25 10.59 15.60
N TYR A 567 14.19 11.81 15.06
CA TYR A 567 13.34 12.11 13.89
C TYR A 567 13.60 11.18 12.68
N LEU A 568 14.85 10.76 12.43
CA LEU A 568 15.15 9.81 11.35
C LEU A 568 14.62 8.42 11.67
N ASN A 569 14.92 7.88 12.86
CA ASN A 569 14.43 6.56 13.27
C ASN A 569 12.89 6.51 13.30
N TYR A 570 12.23 7.56 13.81
CA TYR A 570 10.77 7.62 13.83
C TYR A 570 10.18 7.76 12.42
N GLY A 571 10.81 8.51 11.51
CA GLY A 571 10.37 8.61 10.11
C GLY A 571 10.67 7.36 9.27
N GLY A 572 11.71 6.61 9.63
CA GLY A 572 12.09 5.33 9.03
C GLY A 572 11.36 4.15 9.68
N ILE A 573 12.05 3.40 10.54
CA ILE A 573 11.47 2.20 11.18
C ILE A 573 10.25 2.53 12.05
N GLY A 574 10.13 3.74 12.60
CA GLY A 574 8.98 4.13 13.41
C GLY A 574 7.68 4.20 12.62
N MET A 575 7.70 4.69 11.38
CA MET A 575 6.54 4.66 10.50
C MET A 575 6.14 3.21 10.19
N ILE A 576 7.12 2.35 9.88
CA ILE A 576 6.87 0.91 9.66
C ILE A 576 6.31 0.23 10.91
N ILE A 577 6.80 0.56 12.11
CA ILE A 577 6.23 0.09 13.37
C ILE A 577 4.76 0.53 13.51
N GLY A 578 4.44 1.77 13.15
CA GLY A 578 3.07 2.26 13.14
C GLY A 578 2.19 1.55 12.11
N HIS A 579 2.75 1.23 10.93
CA HIS A 579 2.10 0.49 9.85
C HIS A 579 1.71 -0.92 10.31
N GLU A 580 2.64 -1.70 10.88
CA GLU A 580 2.34 -3.03 11.44
C GLU A 580 1.34 -2.99 12.61
N ILE A 581 1.33 -1.92 13.42
CA ILE A 581 0.31 -1.74 14.47
C ILE A 581 -1.06 -1.45 13.83
N THR A 582 -1.09 -0.68 12.74
CA THR A 582 -2.33 -0.29 12.04
C THR A 582 -2.94 -1.47 11.27
N HIS A 583 -2.16 -2.44 10.78
CA HIS A 583 -2.66 -3.73 10.29
C HIS A 583 -3.48 -4.52 11.34
N GLY A 584 -3.41 -4.17 12.62
CA GLY A 584 -4.34 -4.66 13.63
C GLY A 584 -5.77 -4.11 13.51
N PHE A 585 -6.01 -3.13 12.65
CA PHE A 585 -7.21 -2.29 12.60
C PHE A 585 -7.57 -1.81 11.19
N ASP A 586 -6.90 -2.34 10.16
CA ASP A 586 -7.23 -2.12 8.75
C ASP A 586 -8.46 -2.94 8.33
N ASP A 587 -8.75 -2.96 7.03
CA ASP A 587 -9.88 -3.65 6.39
C ASP A 587 -10.03 -5.14 6.78
N THR A 588 -8.91 -5.82 6.99
CA THR A 588 -8.85 -7.25 7.32
C THR A 588 -8.64 -7.45 8.82
N GLY A 589 -7.70 -6.69 9.39
CA GLY A 589 -7.30 -6.74 10.78
C GLY A 589 -8.41 -6.36 11.75
N CYS A 590 -9.30 -5.41 11.39
CA CYS A 590 -10.42 -5.01 12.24
C CYS A 590 -11.38 -6.16 12.56
N GLU A 591 -11.37 -7.24 11.79
CA GLU A 591 -12.27 -8.38 11.96
C GLU A 591 -11.78 -9.40 13.00
N PHE A 592 -10.49 -9.34 13.35
CA PHE A 592 -9.85 -10.24 14.31
C PHE A 592 -9.89 -9.62 15.71
N ASP A 593 -10.31 -10.39 16.72
CA ASP A 593 -10.31 -9.94 18.10
C ASP A 593 -8.89 -9.84 18.70
N LYS A 594 -8.82 -9.46 19.98
CA LYS A 594 -7.56 -9.33 20.74
C LYS A 594 -6.75 -10.63 20.88
N ASP A 595 -7.38 -11.78 20.64
CA ASP A 595 -6.84 -13.13 20.75
C ASP A 595 -6.56 -13.75 19.37
N GLY A 596 -6.87 -13.04 18.28
CA GLY A 596 -6.67 -13.46 16.90
C GLY A 596 -7.80 -14.31 16.32
N ASN A 597 -9.02 -14.24 16.85
CA ASN A 597 -10.19 -14.90 16.25
C ASN A 597 -10.99 -13.91 15.38
N ARG A 598 -11.30 -14.28 14.14
CA ARG A 598 -12.16 -13.54 13.20
C ARG A 598 -13.63 -13.65 13.62
N ILE A 599 -14.08 -12.68 14.43
CA ILE A 599 -15.43 -12.58 15.00
C ILE A 599 -15.87 -11.11 15.05
N PRO A 600 -17.17 -10.75 14.94
CA PRO A 600 -17.60 -9.37 15.12
C PRO A 600 -17.34 -8.87 16.56
N TRP A 601 -16.57 -7.80 16.73
CA TRP A 601 -16.29 -7.20 18.05
C TRP A 601 -16.54 -5.69 18.14
N TRP A 602 -16.71 -4.95 17.04
CA TRP A 602 -17.24 -3.58 17.05
C TRP A 602 -18.77 -3.54 17.09
N SER A 603 -19.35 -2.35 17.30
CA SER A 603 -20.77 -2.10 17.06
C SER A 603 -21.05 -1.87 15.57
N ASP A 604 -22.29 -2.13 15.14
CA ASP A 604 -22.72 -1.91 13.76
C ASP A 604 -22.50 -0.45 13.31
N GLN A 605 -22.72 0.52 14.20
CA GLN A 605 -22.48 1.95 13.94
C GLN A 605 -21.00 2.26 13.69
N THR A 606 -20.08 1.66 14.47
CA THR A 606 -18.63 1.83 14.25
C THR A 606 -18.20 1.14 12.95
N ILE A 607 -18.81 0.00 12.59
CA ILE A 607 -18.54 -0.72 11.33
C ILE A 607 -19.03 0.09 10.12
N GLU A 608 -20.22 0.69 10.19
CA GLU A 608 -20.75 1.59 9.15
C GLU A 608 -19.80 2.77 8.93
N LYS A 609 -19.41 3.47 10.00
CA LYS A 609 -18.45 4.58 9.92
C LYS A 609 -17.10 4.15 9.38
N PHE A 610 -16.56 3.02 9.84
CA PHE A 610 -15.30 2.49 9.33
C PHE A 610 -15.35 2.23 7.82
N ASN A 611 -16.46 1.69 7.31
CA ASN A 611 -16.65 1.49 5.88
C ASN A 611 -16.76 2.81 5.11
N ASP A 612 -17.38 3.86 5.66
CA ASP A 612 -17.36 5.20 5.06
C ASP A 612 -15.91 5.74 4.91
N HIS A 613 -15.10 5.64 5.98
CA HIS A 613 -13.70 6.08 5.95
C HIS A 613 -12.85 5.23 4.97
N LYS A 614 -13.08 3.92 4.94
CA LYS A 614 -12.42 2.97 4.03
C LYS A 614 -12.75 3.27 2.56
N GLN A 615 -14.01 3.59 2.26
CA GLN A 615 -14.46 3.97 0.92
C GLN A 615 -13.73 5.22 0.41
N CYS A 616 -13.44 6.19 1.27
CA CYS A 616 -12.60 7.34 0.92
C CYS A 616 -11.22 6.91 0.42
N PHE A 617 -10.53 5.99 1.10
CA PHE A 617 -9.21 5.49 0.66
C PHE A 617 -9.30 4.80 -0.69
N ILE A 618 -10.31 3.96 -0.91
CA ILE A 618 -10.55 3.31 -2.20
C ILE A 618 -10.71 4.35 -3.32
N GLU A 619 -11.50 5.40 -3.10
CA GLU A 619 -11.74 6.47 -4.07
C GLU A 619 -10.50 7.34 -4.31
N GLN A 620 -9.78 7.72 -3.26
CA GLN A 620 -8.54 8.49 -3.35
C GLN A 620 -7.50 7.75 -4.20
N TYR A 621 -7.21 6.49 -3.87
CA TYR A 621 -6.14 5.74 -4.52
C TYR A 621 -6.54 5.26 -5.92
N SER A 622 -7.82 4.95 -6.18
CA SER A 622 -8.29 4.63 -7.54
C SER A 622 -8.19 5.79 -8.53
N ASN A 623 -8.12 7.03 -8.03
CA ASN A 623 -7.87 8.23 -8.84
C ASN A 623 -6.39 8.48 -9.14
N PHE A 624 -5.45 7.73 -8.54
CA PHE A 624 -4.03 7.84 -8.87
C PHE A 624 -3.67 7.04 -10.13
N THR A 625 -3.08 7.71 -11.12
CA THR A 625 -2.55 7.09 -12.34
C THR A 625 -1.02 6.96 -12.26
N LEU A 626 -0.50 5.73 -12.38
CA LEU A 626 0.93 5.48 -12.58
C LEU A 626 1.32 5.88 -14.00
N SER A 627 1.80 7.12 -14.14
CA SER A 627 2.10 7.78 -15.43
C SER A 627 3.08 7.01 -16.33
N GLN A 628 3.99 6.21 -15.76
CA GLN A 628 4.95 5.38 -16.50
C GLN A 628 4.27 4.39 -17.46
N ILE A 629 3.12 3.82 -17.08
CA ILE A 629 2.39 2.83 -17.88
C ILE A 629 0.94 3.23 -18.17
N HIS A 630 0.53 4.43 -17.77
CA HIS A 630 -0.82 4.98 -17.94
C HIS A 630 -1.94 4.08 -17.36
N MET A 631 -1.71 3.50 -16.19
CA MET A 631 -2.70 2.66 -15.49
C MET A 631 -3.05 3.25 -14.13
N ASN A 632 -4.32 3.17 -13.73
CA ASN A 632 -4.74 3.54 -12.39
C ASN A 632 -4.43 2.43 -11.38
N ILE A 633 -4.27 2.80 -10.11
CA ILE A 633 -4.26 1.83 -9.00
C ILE A 633 -5.67 1.25 -8.85
N ASN A 634 -5.77 -0.02 -8.44
CA ASN A 634 -7.02 -0.55 -7.91
C ASN A 634 -7.08 -0.25 -6.40
N GLY A 635 -7.72 0.84 -6.00
CA GLY A 635 -7.80 1.22 -4.58
C GLY A 635 -8.48 0.16 -3.70
N ASN A 636 -9.33 -0.69 -4.29
CA ASN A 636 -9.98 -1.80 -3.60
C ASN A 636 -9.00 -2.97 -3.31
N GLN A 637 -7.94 -3.09 -4.10
CA GLN A 637 -6.84 -4.05 -3.88
C GLN A 637 -5.79 -3.53 -2.90
N THR A 638 -5.68 -2.21 -2.73
CA THR A 638 -4.62 -1.57 -1.92
C THR A 638 -5.07 -1.00 -0.58
N GLN A 639 -6.37 -0.95 -0.31
CA GLN A 639 -6.96 -0.26 0.84
C GLN A 639 -6.34 -0.61 2.20
N GLY A 640 -6.06 -1.88 2.52
CA GLY A 640 -5.43 -2.28 3.79
C GLY A 640 -4.03 -1.69 3.99
N GLU A 641 -3.19 -1.76 2.96
CA GLU A 641 -1.84 -1.17 2.93
C GLU A 641 -1.87 0.36 2.98
N ASP A 642 -2.81 0.96 2.25
CA ASP A 642 -2.99 2.42 2.21
C ASP A 642 -3.48 2.95 3.58
N ILE A 643 -4.40 2.24 4.24
CA ILE A 643 -4.82 2.51 5.62
C ILE A 643 -3.63 2.38 6.58
N ALA A 644 -2.85 1.31 6.46
CA ALA A 644 -1.71 1.04 7.32
C ALA A 644 -0.61 2.11 7.20
N ASP A 645 -0.31 2.59 5.99
CA ASP A 645 0.60 3.73 5.78
C ASP A 645 0.10 5.02 6.45
N ASN A 646 -1.20 5.33 6.30
CA ASN A 646 -1.81 6.54 6.84
C ASN A 646 -1.86 6.52 8.38
N GLY A 647 -2.27 5.41 8.98
CA GLY A 647 -2.22 5.24 10.44
C GLY A 647 -0.78 5.20 10.97
N GLY A 648 0.13 4.58 10.22
CA GLY A 648 1.53 4.40 10.60
C GLY A 648 2.31 5.70 10.69
N ILE A 649 2.25 6.56 9.67
CA ILE A 649 2.93 7.85 9.69
C ILE A 649 2.38 8.76 10.81
N LYS A 650 1.06 8.75 11.02
CA LYS A 650 0.36 9.54 12.05
C LYS A 650 0.77 9.10 13.46
N ALA A 651 0.76 7.80 13.74
CA ALA A 651 1.18 7.23 15.01
C ALA A 651 2.66 7.51 15.31
N ALA A 652 3.54 7.32 14.31
CA ALA A 652 4.97 7.55 14.44
C ALA A 652 5.34 9.03 14.67
N PHE A 653 4.70 9.95 13.95
CA PHE A 653 4.95 11.39 14.09
C PHE A 653 4.51 11.93 15.46
N TYR A 654 3.32 11.56 15.94
CA TYR A 654 2.89 11.95 17.29
C TYR A 654 3.74 11.29 18.39
N ALA A 655 4.23 10.06 18.18
CA ALA A 655 5.19 9.43 19.10
C ALA A 655 6.52 10.19 19.13
N TYR A 656 7.02 10.62 17.97
CA TYR A 656 8.19 11.48 17.86
C TYR A 656 7.99 12.81 18.60
N GLN A 657 6.89 13.54 18.35
CA GLN A 657 6.61 14.81 19.03
C GLN A 657 6.54 14.65 20.56
N ASN A 658 5.94 13.56 21.06
CA ASN A 658 5.85 13.28 22.50
C ASN A 658 7.23 12.94 23.10
N TRP A 659 8.08 12.23 22.36
CA TRP A 659 9.47 12.02 22.74
C TRP A 659 10.26 13.33 22.75
N ALA A 660 10.14 14.17 21.72
CA ALA A 660 10.86 15.45 21.63
C ALA A 660 10.47 16.43 22.75
N LYS A 661 9.18 16.52 23.09
CA LYS A 661 8.67 17.31 24.24
C LYS A 661 9.28 16.90 25.58
N THR A 662 9.62 15.61 25.74
CA THR A 662 10.19 15.06 26.98
C THR A 662 11.72 14.98 26.98
N ASN A 663 12.37 15.18 25.83
CA ASN A 663 13.81 15.03 25.62
C ASN A 663 14.41 16.29 24.96
N VAL A 664 14.07 17.47 25.50
CA VAL A 664 14.49 18.78 24.99
C VAL A 664 16.02 18.86 24.86
N ASN A 665 16.50 19.36 23.72
CA ASN A 665 17.91 19.47 23.33
C ASN A 665 18.67 18.13 23.16
N MET A 666 18.01 16.97 23.21
CA MET A 666 18.68 15.69 22.94
C MET A 666 18.78 15.36 21.44
N ASP A 667 17.84 15.85 20.62
CA ASP A 667 17.83 15.55 19.19
C ASP A 667 18.64 16.58 18.40
N LYS A 668 19.78 16.13 17.85
CA LYS A 668 20.75 17.00 17.19
C LYS A 668 20.47 17.16 15.70
N LYS A 669 20.81 18.32 15.14
CA LYS A 669 20.61 18.61 13.71
C LYS A 669 21.62 17.86 12.85
N LEU A 670 21.20 17.41 11.66
CA LEU A 670 22.10 16.86 10.65
C LEU A 670 22.99 17.97 10.06
N PRO A 671 24.31 17.72 9.87
CA PRO A 671 25.20 18.63 9.17
C PRO A 671 24.75 18.82 7.71
N GLY A 672 24.90 20.02 7.15
CA GLY A 672 24.47 20.34 5.78
C GLY A 672 22.94 20.46 5.56
N LEU A 673 22.12 19.97 6.50
CA LEU A 673 20.65 19.99 6.44
C LEU A 673 20.01 20.89 7.51
N THR A 674 20.80 21.74 8.17
CA THR A 674 20.35 22.64 9.25
C THR A 674 19.28 23.67 8.85
N LYS A 675 18.95 23.79 7.56
CA LYS A 675 17.82 24.59 7.06
C LYS A 675 16.46 23.91 7.28
N TYR A 676 16.45 22.59 7.51
CA TYR A 676 15.24 21.82 7.78
C TYR A 676 15.05 21.63 9.28
N SER A 677 13.79 21.66 9.75
CA SER A 677 13.47 21.29 11.13
C SER A 677 13.58 19.77 11.34
N PRO A 678 13.69 19.29 12.60
CA PRO A 678 13.58 17.87 12.92
C PRO A 678 12.30 17.20 12.36
N GLU A 679 11.16 17.90 12.42
CA GLU A 679 9.86 17.44 11.89
C GLU A 679 9.88 17.36 10.35
N GLN A 680 10.51 18.31 9.67
CA GLN A 680 10.73 18.23 8.23
C GLN A 680 11.65 17.06 7.86
N LEU A 681 12.70 16.81 8.66
CA LEU A 681 13.62 15.69 8.46
C LEU A 681 12.97 14.32 8.76
N PHE A 682 11.96 14.25 9.64
CA PHE A 682 11.10 13.07 9.78
C PHE A 682 10.40 12.76 8.45
N PHE A 683 9.71 13.73 7.86
CA PHE A 683 8.97 13.52 6.61
C PHE A 683 9.88 13.24 5.41
N ILE A 684 11.04 13.90 5.35
CA ILE A 684 12.07 13.64 4.34
C ILE A 684 12.62 12.22 4.48
N ASN A 685 12.92 11.73 5.69
CA ASN A 685 13.42 10.36 5.86
C ASN A 685 12.34 9.31 5.56
N PHE A 686 11.08 9.57 5.95
CA PHE A 686 9.93 8.77 5.56
C PHE A 686 9.86 8.58 4.05
N ALA A 687 9.78 9.69 3.29
CA ALA A 687 9.67 9.64 1.84
C ALA A 687 10.92 9.05 1.17
N GLN A 688 12.11 9.28 1.73
CA GLN A 688 13.35 8.67 1.24
C GLN A 688 13.24 7.14 1.25
N THR A 689 12.74 6.55 2.33
CA THR A 689 12.73 5.07 2.44
C THR A 689 11.97 4.39 1.30
N TRP A 690 11.04 5.13 0.67
CA TRP A 690 10.23 4.71 -0.46
C TRP A 690 10.80 5.00 -1.85
N CYS A 691 11.95 5.66 -2.02
CA CYS A 691 12.48 5.97 -3.36
C CYS A 691 12.68 4.70 -4.21
N ILE A 692 12.08 4.67 -5.42
CA ILE A 692 12.22 3.58 -6.41
C ILE A 692 12.49 4.11 -7.81
N LYS A 693 13.13 3.27 -8.62
CA LYS A 693 13.16 3.33 -10.07
C LYS A 693 12.85 1.93 -10.61
N MET A 694 11.91 1.79 -11.55
CA MET A 694 11.47 0.48 -12.06
C MET A 694 11.28 0.46 -13.58
N THR A 695 11.31 -0.73 -14.17
CA THR A 695 10.98 -0.96 -15.59
C THR A 695 9.47 -0.99 -15.81
N ASP A 696 9.01 -0.75 -17.03
CA ASP A 696 7.58 -0.78 -17.37
C ASP A 696 6.98 -2.17 -17.12
N SER A 697 7.75 -3.24 -17.38
CA SER A 697 7.37 -4.62 -17.03
C SER A 697 7.18 -4.80 -15.53
N TYR A 698 8.06 -4.24 -14.70
CA TYR A 698 7.91 -4.32 -13.25
C TYR A 698 6.77 -3.43 -12.72
N ALA A 699 6.55 -2.26 -13.32
CA ALA A 699 5.40 -1.41 -13.01
C ALA A 699 4.07 -2.14 -13.27
N LEU A 700 3.95 -2.82 -14.41
CA LEU A 700 2.79 -3.65 -14.74
C LEU A 700 2.65 -4.83 -13.77
N HIS A 701 3.76 -5.49 -13.43
CA HIS A 701 3.80 -6.54 -12.41
C HIS A 701 3.30 -6.04 -11.05
N GLN A 702 3.70 -4.83 -10.63
CA GLN A 702 3.24 -4.24 -9.39
C GLN A 702 1.72 -3.97 -9.41
N ILE A 703 1.19 -3.31 -10.44
CA ILE A 703 -0.25 -3.00 -10.54
C ILE A 703 -1.11 -4.27 -10.50
N PHE A 704 -0.71 -5.36 -11.16
CA PHE A 704 -1.50 -6.60 -11.16
C PHE A 704 -1.30 -7.47 -9.91
N ASN A 705 -0.11 -7.50 -9.31
CA ASN A 705 0.24 -8.52 -8.31
C ASN A 705 0.46 -7.99 -6.88
N SER A 706 0.47 -6.68 -6.65
CA SER A 706 0.80 -6.09 -5.34
C SER A 706 -0.46 -5.61 -4.62
N VAL A 707 -0.63 -6.02 -3.36
CA VAL A 707 -1.56 -5.36 -2.42
C VAL A 707 -1.06 -3.98 -1.99
N HIS A 708 0.23 -3.68 -2.14
CA HIS A 708 0.75 -2.35 -1.87
C HIS A 708 0.63 -1.44 -3.10
N SER A 709 0.16 -0.21 -2.87
CA SER A 709 0.25 0.89 -3.85
C SER A 709 1.68 1.10 -4.38
N PRO A 710 1.86 1.59 -5.63
CA PRO A 710 3.16 2.05 -6.12
C PRO A 710 3.73 3.11 -5.18
N VAL A 711 5.00 2.97 -4.82
CA VAL A 711 5.59 3.63 -3.63
C VAL A 711 5.55 5.16 -3.64
N GLN A 712 5.47 5.79 -4.82
CA GLN A 712 5.25 7.23 -4.93
C GLN A 712 3.92 7.66 -4.30
N PHE A 713 2.89 6.82 -4.41
CA PHE A 713 1.57 7.03 -3.79
C PHE A 713 1.53 6.60 -2.32
N ARG A 714 2.40 5.66 -1.90
CA ARG A 714 2.70 5.41 -0.46
C ARG A 714 3.39 6.61 0.22
N VAL A 715 3.92 7.57 -0.55
CA VAL A 715 4.37 8.87 -0.03
C VAL A 715 3.29 9.94 -0.16
N ILE A 716 2.74 10.11 -1.37
CA ILE A 716 1.80 11.20 -1.70
C ILE A 716 0.47 11.05 -0.94
N GLY A 717 -0.12 9.86 -0.86
CA GLY A 717 -1.39 9.62 -0.16
C GLY A 717 -1.30 9.97 1.32
N PRO A 718 -0.40 9.34 2.11
CA PRO A 718 -0.30 9.59 3.55
C PRO A 718 0.12 11.02 3.91
N THR A 719 0.91 11.70 3.07
CA THR A 719 1.26 13.12 3.30
C THR A 719 0.10 14.07 2.96
N SER A 720 -0.69 13.77 1.92
CA SER A 720 -1.88 14.56 1.55
C SER A 720 -3.00 14.48 2.60
N ASN A 721 -3.05 13.40 3.37
CA ASN A 721 -4.08 13.15 4.39
C ASN A 721 -3.69 13.64 5.80
N PHE A 722 -2.54 14.30 5.99
CA PHE A 722 -2.01 14.56 7.33
C PHE A 722 -1.72 16.05 7.61
N ASP A 723 -2.62 16.71 8.36
CA ASP A 723 -2.52 18.12 8.81
C ASP A 723 -1.16 18.55 9.40
N GLU A 724 -0.38 17.64 9.99
CA GLU A 724 0.95 17.94 10.52
C GLU A 724 2.00 18.07 9.41
N PHE A 725 1.87 17.33 8.29
CA PHE A 725 2.72 17.50 7.13
C PHE A 725 2.59 18.92 6.57
N ASP A 726 1.35 19.39 6.38
CA ASP A 726 1.04 20.77 5.95
C ASP A 726 1.68 21.82 6.87
N ARG A 727 1.49 21.67 8.18
CA ARG A 727 2.01 22.62 9.18
C ARG A 727 3.52 22.67 9.26
N ASN A 728 4.21 21.54 9.04
CA ASN A 728 5.67 21.47 9.15
C ASN A 728 6.41 21.70 7.83
N THR A 729 5.79 21.47 6.67
CA THR A 729 6.38 21.82 5.35
C THR A 729 6.21 23.30 4.98
N GLY A 730 5.32 24.02 5.66
CA GLY A 730 5.15 25.47 5.51
C GLY A 730 3.93 25.87 4.67
N LEU A 731 2.92 25.01 4.53
CA LEU A 731 1.72 25.25 3.71
C LEU A 731 0.73 26.29 4.27
N VAL A 732 1.18 27.13 5.21
CA VAL A 732 0.44 28.31 5.68
C VAL A 732 0.70 29.47 4.71
N ASN A 733 -0.09 29.50 3.64
CA ASN A 733 -0.12 30.45 2.51
C ASN A 733 0.63 30.02 1.22
N GLY A 734 0.10 28.98 0.57
CA GLY A 734 -0.08 28.98 -0.90
C GLY A 734 1.12 28.61 -1.77
N SER A 735 1.26 27.30 -2.06
CA SER A 735 1.87 26.82 -3.32
C SER A 735 1.57 25.36 -3.70
N PHE A 736 0.94 24.52 -2.84
CA PHE A 736 0.17 23.39 -3.40
C PHE A 736 -1.05 23.95 -4.12
N ASN A 737 -1.17 23.65 -5.42
CA ASN A 737 -2.22 24.16 -6.28
C ASN A 737 -3.61 23.93 -5.66
N THR A 738 -4.25 25.01 -5.21
CA THR A 738 -5.53 24.97 -4.49
C THR A 738 -6.68 24.44 -5.33
N ASP A 739 -6.52 24.43 -6.66
CA ASP A 739 -7.50 23.90 -7.61
C ASP A 739 -7.40 22.36 -7.74
N ARG A 740 -6.51 21.71 -6.96
CA ARG A 740 -6.38 20.24 -6.84
C ARG A 740 -6.47 19.76 -5.38
N ARG A 741 -7.01 20.59 -4.49
CA ARG A 741 -7.25 20.21 -3.10
C ARG A 741 -8.64 19.60 -2.95
N TRP A 742 -8.66 18.27 -2.86
CA TRP A 742 -9.76 17.53 -2.28
C TRP A 742 -9.80 17.80 -0.77
N ILE A 743 -10.68 18.68 -0.30
CA ILE A 743 -10.79 19.02 1.14
C ILE A 743 -12.12 18.50 1.68
N VAL A 744 -12.06 17.50 2.57
CA VAL A 744 -13.10 17.30 3.58
C VAL A 744 -12.44 17.26 4.95
N THR A 745 -12.51 18.39 5.64
CA THR A 745 -12.24 18.43 7.07
C THR A 745 -13.48 17.93 7.82
N GLU A 746 -13.35 16.86 8.60
CA GLU A 746 -14.33 16.59 9.65
C GLU A 746 -14.35 17.76 10.65
N ASN A 747 -15.54 18.32 10.88
CA ASN A 747 -15.88 19.19 12.00
C ASN A 747 -14.88 20.33 12.32
N ARG A 748 -14.52 21.15 11.33
CA ARG A 748 -14.01 22.51 11.57
C ARG A 748 -14.87 23.56 10.90
N LEU A 749 -15.38 24.48 11.72
CA LEU A 749 -16.14 25.65 11.32
C LEU A 749 -15.26 26.55 10.46
N PHE A 750 -15.53 26.64 9.15
CA PHE A 750 -14.77 27.50 8.24
C PHE A 750 -15.02 28.97 8.59
N ILE A 751 -14.11 29.58 9.35
CA ILE A 751 -14.12 31.01 9.68
C ILE A 751 -13.23 31.73 8.67
N ARG A 752 -13.83 32.31 7.63
CA ARG A 752 -13.11 33.22 6.72
C ARG A 752 -13.12 34.60 7.34
N SER A 753 -12.01 34.98 7.98
CA SER A 753 -11.83 36.33 8.54
C SER A 753 -11.12 37.24 7.54
N THR A 754 -11.65 38.45 7.36
CA THR A 754 -10.94 39.54 6.67
C THR A 754 -10.75 40.71 7.62
N PHE A 755 -9.52 41.22 7.66
CA PHE A 755 -9.10 42.33 8.52
C PHE A 755 -8.95 43.59 7.68
N SER A 756 -9.65 44.65 8.04
CA SER A 756 -9.37 46.01 7.52
C SER A 756 -8.90 46.90 8.66
N LEU A 757 -7.68 47.42 8.54
CA LEU A 757 -7.11 48.42 9.43
C LEU A 757 -7.46 49.82 8.92
N ASN A 758 -7.92 50.68 9.83
CA ASN A 758 -7.91 52.13 9.69
C ASN A 758 -7.47 52.72 11.04
N ASP A 759 -6.96 53.96 11.05
CA ASP A 759 -6.18 54.56 12.14
C ASP A 759 -6.85 54.63 13.54
N THR A 760 -8.13 54.24 13.67
CA THR A 760 -8.86 54.23 14.95
C THR A 760 -9.63 52.93 15.25
N SER A 761 -9.64 51.92 14.38
CA SER A 761 -10.29 50.63 14.68
C SER A 761 -9.87 49.48 13.75
N VAL A 762 -9.92 48.25 14.30
CA VAL A 762 -9.82 47.00 13.52
C VAL A 762 -11.23 46.48 13.29
N LYS A 763 -11.63 46.29 12.02
CA LYS A 763 -12.83 45.52 11.69
C LYS A 763 -12.45 44.10 11.30
N VAL A 764 -13.15 43.13 11.88
CA VAL A 764 -13.06 41.70 11.55
C VAL A 764 -14.42 41.27 10.98
N ASN A 765 -14.45 40.97 9.68
CA ASN A 765 -15.63 40.38 9.04
C ASN A 765 -15.44 38.85 9.02
N ILE A 766 -16.39 38.12 9.61
CA ILE A 766 -16.38 36.65 9.66
C ILE A 766 -17.51 36.10 8.79
N GLN A 767 -17.12 35.29 7.80
CA GLN A 767 -18.04 34.45 7.03
C GLN A 767 -17.88 32.99 7.47
N TYR A 768 -18.99 32.26 7.53
CA TYR A 768 -19.04 30.84 7.90
C TYR A 768 -20.11 30.09 7.10
N ASN A 769 -19.97 28.77 7.01
CA ASN A 769 -20.90 27.88 6.30
C ASN A 769 -21.37 26.77 7.26
N CYS A 770 -22.67 26.46 7.26
CA CYS A 770 -23.26 25.38 8.09
C CYS A 770 -23.75 24.26 7.17
N SER A 771 -23.24 23.05 7.37
CA SER A 771 -23.75 21.82 6.76
C SER A 771 -24.07 20.80 7.86
N VAL A 772 -25.20 20.10 7.73
CA VAL A 772 -25.86 19.24 8.74
C VAL A 772 -26.62 20.04 9.81
N SER A 773 -27.81 19.56 10.17
CA SER A 773 -28.93 20.34 10.72
C SER A 773 -28.90 20.65 12.21
N ASP A 774 -28.09 19.95 13.00
CA ASP A 774 -28.46 19.75 14.43
C ASP A 774 -27.78 20.71 15.42
N TYR A 775 -26.71 21.43 15.05
CA TYR A 775 -26.08 22.44 15.93
C TYR A 775 -25.45 23.61 15.17
N CYS A 776 -26.25 24.59 14.77
CA CYS A 776 -25.77 25.95 14.43
C CYS A 776 -26.37 27.01 15.38
N ASP A 777 -25.93 26.97 16.64
CA ASP A 777 -26.25 27.99 17.65
C ASP A 777 -25.45 29.28 17.39
N LEU A 778 -26.17 30.30 16.92
CA LEU A 778 -25.68 31.65 16.64
C LEU A 778 -25.32 32.45 17.91
N GLU A 779 -25.87 32.08 19.05
CA GLU A 779 -25.69 32.77 20.33
C GLU A 779 -24.37 32.31 20.99
N PHE A 780 -24.11 31.00 20.98
CA PHE A 780 -22.82 30.40 21.38
C PHE A 780 -21.62 30.96 20.60
N LEU A 781 -21.74 31.11 19.28
CA LEU A 781 -20.69 31.73 18.45
C LEU A 781 -20.45 33.21 18.80
N ARG A 782 -21.49 33.94 19.22
CA ARG A 782 -21.36 35.34 19.66
C ARG A 782 -20.70 35.44 21.04
N GLU A 783 -21.03 34.56 21.99
CA GLU A 783 -20.37 34.54 23.30
C GLU A 783 -18.86 34.33 23.17
N ILE A 784 -18.43 33.32 22.40
CA ILE A 784 -17.00 33.02 22.19
C ILE A 784 -16.26 34.23 21.60
N LEU A 785 -16.81 34.83 20.54
CA LEU A 785 -16.12 35.88 19.77
C LEU A 785 -16.18 37.27 20.42
N SER A 786 -17.23 37.58 21.18
CA SER A 786 -17.38 38.88 21.88
C SER A 786 -16.42 39.06 23.05
N SER A 787 -15.84 37.97 23.58
CA SER A 787 -14.98 37.97 24.76
C SER A 787 -13.72 38.85 24.69
N ASN A 788 -13.28 39.26 23.49
CA ASN A 788 -12.02 40.02 23.30
C ASN A 788 -12.10 41.20 22.30
N TRP A 789 -13.22 41.43 21.61
CA TRP A 789 -13.30 42.42 20.51
C TRP A 789 -14.61 43.20 20.54
N SER A 790 -14.52 44.54 20.57
CA SER A 790 -15.67 45.42 20.79
C SER A 790 -16.57 45.68 19.57
N THR A 791 -16.24 45.15 18.39
CA THR A 791 -17.09 45.22 17.19
C THR A 791 -16.82 44.05 16.23
N ILE A 792 -17.74 43.09 16.16
CA ILE A 792 -17.74 42.00 15.17
C ILE A 792 -19.07 42.01 14.43
N GLN A 793 -19.05 41.90 13.11
CA GLN A 793 -20.22 41.63 12.28
C GLN A 793 -20.12 40.23 11.66
N VAL A 794 -21.21 39.47 11.76
CA VAL A 794 -21.33 38.09 11.29
C VAL A 794 -22.50 38.04 10.30
N GLN A 795 -22.27 37.47 9.11
CA GLN A 795 -23.31 37.25 8.10
C GLN A 795 -23.25 35.81 7.56
N PRO A 796 -24.39 35.10 7.45
CA PRO A 796 -24.45 33.77 6.85
C PRO A 796 -24.48 33.84 5.31
N ILE A 797 -23.90 32.84 4.66
CA ILE A 797 -24.07 32.57 3.23
C ILE A 797 -25.00 31.35 3.11
N ARG A 798 -25.95 31.38 2.17
CA ARG A 798 -26.79 30.22 1.82
C ARG A 798 -26.59 29.90 0.34
N GLU A 799 -25.97 28.77 0.04
CA GLU A 799 -25.88 28.26 -1.34
C GLU A 799 -27.11 27.42 -1.71
N LYS A 800 -27.43 27.39 -3.01
CA LYS A 800 -28.54 26.63 -3.57
C LYS A 800 -28.14 25.17 -3.75
N LEU A 801 -28.83 24.26 -3.07
CA LEU A 801 -28.83 22.83 -3.42
C LEU A 801 -29.35 22.63 -4.86
N VAL A 802 -28.58 21.90 -5.67
CA VAL A 802 -28.96 21.49 -7.03
C VAL A 802 -29.60 20.10 -6.98
N SER A 803 -30.76 19.94 -7.62
CA SER A 803 -31.52 18.68 -7.63
C SER A 803 -30.94 17.64 -8.60
N ARG A 804 -30.87 16.37 -8.16
CA ARG A 804 -30.67 15.21 -9.04
C ARG A 804 -32.03 14.58 -9.41
N LEU A 805 -32.22 14.29 -10.70
CA LEU A 805 -33.37 13.53 -11.22
C LEU A 805 -33.06 12.03 -11.27
N TYR A 806 -34.08 11.19 -11.18
CA TYR A 806 -33.96 9.73 -11.26
C TYR A 806 -34.85 9.20 -12.39
N ASN A 807 -34.28 8.39 -13.29
CA ASN A 807 -35.03 7.60 -14.26
C ASN A 807 -34.83 6.11 -13.92
N PRO A 808 -35.90 5.34 -13.60
CA PRO A 808 -35.75 3.95 -13.16
C PRO A 808 -35.47 2.96 -14.30
N ASN A 809 -35.47 3.37 -15.57
CA ASN A 809 -35.21 2.48 -16.70
C ASN A 809 -34.11 3.01 -17.65
N ASN A 810 -33.05 2.21 -17.75
CA ASN A 810 -31.93 2.22 -18.69
C ASN A 810 -30.71 3.11 -18.36
N THR A 811 -29.55 2.63 -18.82
CA THR A 811 -28.19 3.11 -18.50
C THR A 811 -27.73 4.33 -19.30
N ASP A 812 -26.75 5.04 -18.72
CA ASP A 812 -26.11 6.31 -19.13
C ASP A 812 -26.83 7.62 -18.70
N PRO A 813 -26.16 8.51 -17.95
CA PRO A 813 -26.71 9.81 -17.58
C PRO A 813 -26.56 10.83 -18.70
N ILE A 814 -27.67 11.44 -19.13
CA ILE A 814 -27.65 12.63 -19.99
C ILE A 814 -27.51 13.87 -19.07
N GLU A 815 -26.39 14.59 -19.20
CA GLU A 815 -26.23 15.90 -18.57
C GLU A 815 -27.15 16.95 -19.24
N CYS A 816 -28.14 17.44 -18.49
CA CYS A 816 -28.86 18.66 -18.82
C CYS A 816 -28.29 19.85 -18.02
N LEU A 817 -27.19 20.42 -18.51
CA LEU A 817 -26.75 21.75 -18.08
C LEU A 817 -27.70 22.81 -18.68
N SER A 818 -28.32 23.65 -17.84
CA SER A 818 -28.82 24.94 -18.32
C SER A 818 -28.68 26.06 -17.28
N ASN A 819 -27.82 27.01 -17.60
CA ASN A 819 -28.04 28.40 -17.21
C ASN A 819 -29.33 28.89 -17.89
N ASN A 820 -30.19 29.59 -17.15
CA ASN A 820 -31.25 30.50 -17.62
C ASN A 820 -31.70 30.36 -19.10
N ASN A 821 -32.62 29.44 -19.39
CA ASN A 821 -33.67 29.66 -20.41
C ASN A 821 -34.78 28.60 -20.32
N ASN A 822 -36.03 29.04 -20.47
CA ASN A 822 -37.21 28.17 -20.45
C ASN A 822 -37.35 27.40 -21.78
N SER A 823 -37.04 26.11 -21.80
CA SER A 823 -37.44 25.22 -22.90
C SER A 823 -37.51 23.75 -22.46
N CYS A 824 -38.71 23.27 -22.13
CA CYS A 824 -38.98 21.82 -22.13
C CYS A 824 -39.09 21.35 -23.59
N LEU A 825 -38.11 20.57 -24.04
CA LEU A 825 -38.09 20.06 -25.42
C LEU A 825 -39.11 18.94 -25.66
N GLN A 826 -39.51 18.81 -26.92
CA GLN A 826 -40.53 17.88 -27.38
C GLN A 826 -40.02 16.43 -27.31
N ASN A 827 -40.52 15.64 -26.36
CA ASN A 827 -41.20 14.36 -26.61
C ASN A 827 -41.62 13.67 -25.30
N GLU A 828 -42.77 13.00 -25.36
CA GLU A 828 -43.48 12.22 -24.34
C GLU A 828 -42.68 11.80 -23.09
N SER A 829 -42.55 12.72 -22.12
CA SER A 829 -41.97 12.43 -20.81
C SER A 829 -42.64 13.25 -19.72
N LEU A 830 -43.32 12.56 -18.81
CA LEU A 830 -43.93 13.17 -17.62
C LEU A 830 -42.81 13.41 -16.60
N CYS A 831 -42.38 14.66 -16.43
CA CYS A 831 -41.38 15.00 -15.42
C CYS A 831 -42.03 15.16 -14.05
N LEU A 832 -41.71 14.22 -13.14
CA LEU A 832 -41.96 14.35 -11.70
C LEU A 832 -40.84 15.15 -11.05
N VAL A 833 -41.19 16.26 -10.41
CA VAL A 833 -40.25 17.12 -9.68
C VAL A 833 -40.61 17.10 -8.20
N LYS A 834 -39.65 16.72 -7.36
CA LYS A 834 -39.78 16.69 -5.90
C LYS A 834 -39.17 17.95 -5.31
N TYR A 835 -39.99 18.78 -4.70
CA TYR A 835 -39.55 19.95 -3.95
C TYR A 835 -39.58 19.67 -2.45
N TYR A 836 -38.52 20.11 -1.77
CA TYR A 836 -38.45 20.21 -0.33
C TYR A 836 -38.49 21.68 0.03
N TYR A 837 -39.40 22.08 0.90
CA TYR A 837 -39.34 23.38 1.55
C TYR A 837 -39.79 23.26 3.00
N TRP A 838 -39.34 24.21 3.82
CA TRP A 838 -39.49 24.18 5.26
C TRP A 838 -40.52 25.22 5.68
N GLU A 839 -41.60 24.79 6.33
CA GLU A 839 -42.73 25.63 6.71
C GLU A 839 -43.25 25.21 8.09
N ASN A 840 -43.27 26.15 9.04
CA ASN A 840 -43.71 25.95 10.42
C ASN A 840 -43.05 24.74 11.12
N ASP A 841 -41.70 24.75 11.16
CA ASP A 841 -40.85 23.76 11.82
C ASP A 841 -41.04 22.30 11.35
N LYS A 842 -41.51 22.09 10.11
CA LYS A 842 -41.63 20.77 9.49
C LYS A 842 -41.15 20.78 8.04
N ASP A 843 -40.57 19.66 7.63
CA ASP A 843 -40.26 19.39 6.23
C ASP A 843 -41.53 19.07 5.45
N VAL A 844 -41.84 19.87 4.43
CA VAL A 844 -42.96 19.62 3.52
C VAL A 844 -42.40 19.20 2.17
N VAL A 845 -42.86 18.04 1.69
CA VAL A 845 -42.47 17.45 0.42
C VAL A 845 -43.61 17.63 -0.58
N VAL A 846 -43.38 18.38 -1.66
CA VAL A 846 -44.37 18.58 -2.72
C VAL A 846 -43.90 17.91 -4.00
N PHE A 847 -44.80 17.16 -4.63
CA PHE A 847 -44.56 16.55 -5.94
C PHE A 847 -45.37 17.33 -6.99
N GLY A 848 -44.66 17.87 -7.98
CA GLY A 848 -45.25 18.47 -9.17
C GLY A 848 -45.07 17.55 -10.37
N ALA A 849 -46.08 17.48 -11.24
CA ALA A 849 -45.97 16.85 -12.56
C ALA A 849 -46.14 17.91 -13.65
N CYS A 850 -45.18 17.99 -14.57
CA CYS A 850 -45.33 18.79 -15.78
C CYS A 850 -45.81 17.90 -16.93
N GLN A 851 -46.95 18.26 -17.51
CA GLN A 851 -47.46 17.65 -18.76
C GLN A 851 -47.60 18.74 -19.83
N ASN A 852 -47.05 18.49 -21.01
CA ASN A 852 -47.12 19.42 -22.12
C ASN A 852 -48.41 19.16 -22.92
N ILE A 853 -49.42 20.00 -22.74
CA ILE A 853 -50.69 19.93 -23.47
C ILE A 853 -50.84 21.22 -24.31
N ASN A 854 -50.94 21.07 -25.63
CA ASN A 854 -51.16 22.17 -26.59
C ASN A 854 -50.16 23.35 -26.49
N ASN A 855 -48.85 23.06 -26.41
CA ASN A 855 -47.78 24.06 -26.46
C ASN A 855 -47.86 25.18 -25.40
N SER A 856 -48.53 24.94 -24.28
CA SER A 856 -48.48 25.80 -23.09
C SER A 856 -48.11 24.94 -21.87
N PRO A 857 -47.09 25.32 -21.08
CA PRO A 857 -46.70 24.55 -19.90
C PRO A 857 -47.76 24.71 -18.81
N ILE A 858 -48.59 23.68 -18.61
CA ILE A 858 -49.51 23.59 -17.49
C ILE A 858 -48.78 22.83 -16.37
N VAL A 859 -48.49 23.53 -15.28
CA VAL A 859 -47.93 22.93 -14.06
C VAL A 859 -49.08 22.56 -13.13
N GLN A 860 -49.31 21.26 -12.93
CA GLN A 860 -50.23 20.79 -11.89
C GLN A 860 -49.47 20.53 -10.60
N TRP A 861 -49.91 21.19 -9.53
CA TRP A 861 -49.40 21.00 -8.17
C TRP A 861 -50.38 20.15 -7.38
N SER A 862 -49.90 19.05 -6.81
CA SER A 862 -50.62 18.27 -5.80
C SER A 862 -49.85 18.33 -4.49
N GLN A 863 -50.43 18.97 -3.47
CA GLN A 863 -49.83 19.05 -2.14
C GLN A 863 -50.07 17.71 -1.42
N LEU A 864 -48.99 17.05 -0.99
CA LEU A 864 -49.01 15.72 -0.39
C LEU A 864 -48.44 15.83 1.03
N TYR A 865 -49.30 15.80 2.04
CA TYR A 865 -48.87 15.71 3.44
C TYR A 865 -48.84 14.24 3.86
N GLU A 866 -47.67 13.74 4.26
CA GLU A 866 -47.57 12.52 5.07
C GLU A 866 -47.61 12.86 6.56
N PRO A 867 -48.26 11.99 7.36
CA PRO A 867 -47.49 11.34 8.41
C PRO A 867 -47.79 9.84 8.54
N TYR A 868 -46.72 9.04 8.57
CA TYR A 868 -46.65 7.66 9.09
C TYR A 868 -47.84 6.70 8.83
N GLY A 869 -47.76 5.90 7.77
CA GLY A 869 -48.21 4.49 7.80
C GLY A 869 -49.38 4.08 6.90
N ILE A 870 -49.08 3.18 5.96
CA ILE A 870 -49.98 2.19 5.32
C ILE A 870 -51.23 2.73 4.58
N GLY A 871 -51.03 3.11 3.31
CA GLY A 871 -51.85 2.66 2.16
C GLY A 871 -53.32 3.10 2.02
N LYS A 872 -53.57 4.14 1.20
CA LYS A 872 -54.72 4.20 0.26
C LYS A 872 -54.51 5.25 -0.86
N SER A 873 -55.31 5.17 -1.91
CA SER A 873 -55.22 5.96 -3.16
C SER A 873 -55.56 7.44 -2.99
N LEU A 874 -54.89 8.31 -3.76
CA LEU A 874 -55.29 9.69 -4.00
C LEU A 874 -56.10 9.80 -5.30
N THR A 875 -57.32 10.30 -5.20
CA THR A 875 -58.14 10.84 -6.30
C THR A 875 -58.62 12.23 -5.90
N GLU A 876 -58.86 13.10 -6.89
CA GLU A 876 -59.23 14.52 -6.75
C GLU A 876 -58.05 15.49 -6.48
N SER A 877 -57.42 15.94 -7.57
CA SER A 877 -56.53 17.10 -7.61
C SER A 877 -57.31 18.37 -8.01
N GLY A 878 -57.45 19.34 -7.10
CA GLY A 878 -58.01 20.66 -7.41
C GLY A 878 -57.08 21.48 -8.32
N LEU A 879 -57.61 22.00 -9.43
CA LEU A 879 -56.87 22.83 -10.39
C LEU A 879 -56.78 24.29 -9.91
N TYR A 880 -55.56 24.73 -9.56
CA TYR A 880 -55.25 26.16 -9.39
C TYR A 880 -54.56 26.71 -10.64
N TYR A 881 -55.10 27.81 -11.19
CA TYR A 881 -54.52 28.53 -12.32
C TYR A 881 -53.74 29.76 -11.83
N CYS A 882 -52.46 29.86 -12.21
CA CYS A 882 -51.69 31.11 -12.09
C CYS A 882 -51.33 31.63 -13.48
N ASN A 883 -51.87 32.79 -13.83
CA ASN A 883 -51.54 33.49 -15.07
C ASN A 883 -50.58 34.65 -14.80
N THR A 884 -49.59 34.81 -15.69
CA THR A 884 -48.61 35.90 -15.84
C THR A 884 -47.33 35.88 -14.98
N PRO A 885 -46.19 36.42 -15.48
CA PRO A 885 -44.86 36.13 -14.95
C PRO A 885 -44.07 37.38 -14.51
N THR A 886 -44.23 37.80 -13.26
CA THR A 886 -43.31 38.75 -12.60
C THR A 886 -43.22 38.48 -11.11
N CYS A 887 -42.04 38.08 -10.63
CA CYS A 887 -41.79 37.95 -9.18
C CYS A 887 -41.57 39.32 -8.55
N GLY A 888 -42.49 39.74 -7.68
CA GLY A 888 -42.29 40.83 -6.73
C GLY A 888 -42.64 40.33 -5.32
N TYR A 889 -41.77 40.59 -4.35
CA TYR A 889 -42.05 40.30 -2.95
C TYR A 889 -43.21 41.17 -2.44
N ASN A 890 -44.24 40.58 -1.85
CA ASN A 890 -45.11 41.27 -0.90
C ASN A 890 -45.70 40.29 0.13
N THR A 891 -45.99 40.80 1.33
CA THR A 891 -46.28 40.03 2.55
C THR A 891 -47.70 40.25 3.07
N SER A 892 -48.49 39.19 3.38
CA SER A 892 -49.64 39.27 4.32
C SER A 892 -50.36 37.93 4.57
N ALA A 893 -50.76 37.69 5.84
CA ALA A 893 -51.77 36.71 6.35
C ALA A 893 -51.48 35.19 6.11
N ILE A 894 -51.40 34.27 7.09
CA ILE A 894 -52.12 34.01 8.37
C ILE A 894 -53.61 33.60 8.17
N GLU A 895 -53.96 32.34 8.46
CA GLU A 895 -55.05 31.90 9.39
C GLU A 895 -55.44 30.39 9.24
N THR A 896 -55.02 29.59 10.23
CA THR A 896 -55.78 28.69 11.15
C THR A 896 -56.74 27.54 10.74
N PHE A 897 -56.51 26.39 11.42
CA PHE A 897 -57.47 25.45 12.09
C PHE A 897 -58.00 24.10 11.47
N GLN A 898 -57.66 23.01 12.20
CA GLN A 898 -58.50 21.90 12.73
C GLN A 898 -59.23 20.81 11.86
N MET A 899 -58.75 19.56 12.05
CA MET A 899 -59.47 18.35 12.57
C MET A 899 -60.53 17.54 11.77
N LEU A 900 -60.36 16.20 11.91
CA LEU A 900 -61.36 15.10 12.08
C LEU A 900 -61.77 14.15 10.90
N SER A 901 -61.30 12.90 11.06
CA SER A 901 -62.03 11.60 11.06
C SER A 901 -62.69 10.96 9.80
N SER A 902 -62.23 9.70 9.58
CA SER A 902 -63.00 8.44 9.41
C SER A 902 -63.67 8.03 8.07
N GLU A 903 -63.11 6.93 7.54
CA GLU A 903 -63.79 5.65 7.19
C GLU A 903 -64.39 5.32 5.78
N TYR A 904 -64.05 4.09 5.37
CA TYR A 904 -64.84 3.02 4.71
C TYR A 904 -64.85 2.72 3.18
N ILE A 905 -64.64 1.41 2.93
CA ILE A 905 -65.13 0.49 1.85
C ILE A 905 -64.51 0.56 0.42
N LEU A 906 -64.59 -0.62 -0.21
CA LEU A 906 -64.03 -1.21 -1.45
C LEU A 906 -65.20 -1.41 -2.49
N PRO A 907 -65.16 -2.27 -3.55
CA PRO A 907 -64.07 -2.86 -4.41
C PRO A 907 -64.39 -2.83 -5.96
N VAL A 908 -63.59 -3.55 -6.78
CA VAL A 908 -63.99 -4.47 -7.91
C VAL A 908 -63.51 -4.18 -9.38
N ASN A 909 -62.49 -4.96 -9.82
CA ASN A 909 -62.29 -5.73 -11.09
C ASN A 909 -61.86 -5.19 -12.50
N LEU A 910 -60.88 -5.96 -13.07
CA LEU A 910 -60.77 -6.59 -14.44
C LEU A 910 -60.66 -5.69 -15.72
N SER A 911 -60.02 -6.05 -16.86
CA SER A 911 -59.19 -7.22 -17.27
C SER A 911 -58.51 -7.05 -18.67
N VAL A 912 -57.22 -7.45 -18.81
CA VAL A 912 -56.53 -8.26 -19.88
C VAL A 912 -56.72 -7.97 -21.41
N ILE A 913 -55.61 -7.92 -22.21
CA ILE A 913 -55.27 -8.76 -23.43
C ILE A 913 -54.15 -8.15 -24.37
N ASN A 914 -53.21 -9.02 -24.78
CA ASN A 914 -52.17 -9.05 -25.86
C ASN A 914 -52.42 -8.29 -27.20
N ALA A 915 -51.48 -8.07 -28.16
CA ALA A 915 -49.98 -8.04 -28.27
C ALA A 915 -49.55 -7.80 -29.76
N THR A 916 -48.23 -7.67 -30.09
CA THR A 916 -47.45 -8.32 -31.21
C THR A 916 -46.19 -7.55 -31.73
N THR A 917 -45.36 -8.22 -32.56
CA THR A 917 -44.13 -7.80 -33.32
C THR A 917 -44.35 -8.04 -34.85
N PRO A 918 -43.42 -7.90 -35.87
CA PRO A 918 -41.94 -7.73 -35.89
C PRO A 918 -41.29 -6.87 -37.05
N THR A 919 -39.95 -6.98 -37.25
CA THR A 919 -39.11 -6.90 -38.51
C THR A 919 -37.94 -5.86 -38.63
N SER A 920 -36.98 -6.15 -39.54
CA SER A 920 -35.64 -5.55 -39.81
C SER A 920 -35.11 -6.11 -41.17
N PRO A 921 -33.88 -5.86 -41.75
CA PRO A 921 -32.72 -5.00 -41.39
C PRO A 921 -32.10 -4.21 -42.60
N THR A 922 -30.86 -3.65 -42.51
CA THR A 922 -29.76 -3.70 -43.56
C THR A 922 -28.46 -2.94 -43.17
N ARG A 923 -27.38 -3.05 -43.98
CA ARG A 923 -25.95 -2.76 -43.62
C ARG A 923 -25.09 -2.35 -44.85
N THR A 924 -23.93 -1.69 -44.64
CA THR A 924 -22.67 -1.61 -45.47
C THR A 924 -22.17 -0.25 -46.08
N PHE A 925 -20.86 -0.24 -46.41
CA PHE A 925 -19.80 0.80 -46.57
C PHE A 925 -19.69 1.45 -47.99
N PRO A 926 -18.74 2.38 -48.40
CA PRO A 926 -17.32 2.56 -47.96
C PRO A 926 -16.55 3.94 -48.07
N SER A 927 -15.26 3.89 -47.65
CA SER A 927 -14.03 4.51 -48.23
C SER A 927 -13.55 6.00 -48.05
N THR A 928 -12.54 6.17 -47.15
CA THR A 928 -11.17 6.78 -47.32
C THR A 928 -10.84 8.27 -47.67
N ILE A 929 -9.84 8.80 -46.91
CA ILE A 929 -8.60 9.54 -47.30
C ILE A 929 -8.37 11.05 -46.94
N THR A 930 -7.14 11.33 -46.40
CA THR A 930 -6.32 12.58 -46.25
C THR A 930 -6.59 13.71 -45.21
N SER A 931 -5.77 13.66 -44.14
CA SER A 931 -4.72 14.63 -43.72
C SER A 931 -4.99 16.04 -43.13
N THR A 932 -4.22 16.31 -42.06
CA THR A 932 -3.70 17.60 -41.51
C THR A 932 -4.65 18.68 -40.98
N SER A 933 -4.65 18.91 -39.66
CA SER A 933 -3.93 20.07 -39.06
C SER A 933 -4.01 20.14 -37.51
N THR A 934 -2.90 20.58 -36.91
CA THR A 934 -2.75 21.36 -35.64
C THR A 934 -3.35 20.91 -34.30
N LEU A 935 -2.44 20.80 -33.32
CA LEU A 935 -2.72 20.82 -31.88
C LEU A 935 -3.60 22.00 -31.42
N THR A 936 -4.58 21.70 -30.56
CA THR A 936 -4.99 22.59 -29.46
C THR A 936 -5.21 21.76 -28.20
N LYS A 937 -4.62 22.17 -27.07
CA LYS A 937 -4.85 21.54 -25.77
C LYS A 937 -6.33 21.70 -25.36
N SER A 938 -7.07 20.60 -25.26
CA SER A 938 -8.35 20.57 -24.54
C SER A 938 -8.11 20.08 -23.12
N THR A 939 -8.13 21.01 -22.15
CA THR A 939 -8.25 20.68 -20.73
C THR A 939 -9.60 20.02 -20.48
N LEU A 940 -9.59 18.71 -20.19
CA LEU A 940 -10.75 18.00 -19.68
C LEU A 940 -10.99 18.41 -18.22
N THR A 941 -12.08 19.11 -17.98
CA THR A 941 -12.61 19.37 -16.63
C THR A 941 -13.39 18.15 -16.16
N THR A 942 -12.79 17.33 -15.30
CA THR A 942 -13.47 16.24 -14.61
C THR A 942 -14.18 16.77 -13.37
N THR A 943 -15.49 16.51 -13.26
CA THR A 943 -16.29 16.78 -12.07
C THR A 943 -15.83 15.92 -10.90
N SER A 944 -15.85 16.50 -9.69
CA SER A 944 -14.98 16.08 -8.60
C SER A 944 -15.78 15.83 -7.30
N ASN A 945 -15.69 14.62 -6.70
CA ASN A 945 -16.19 14.30 -5.35
C ASN A 945 -15.10 14.49 -4.28
N ASP A 946 -15.17 15.56 -3.47
CA ASP A 946 -14.18 15.86 -2.43
C ASP A 946 -14.25 14.92 -1.21
N ALA A 947 -13.09 14.36 -0.82
CA ALA A 947 -12.87 13.77 0.52
C ALA A 947 -11.38 13.76 0.92
N GLN A 948 -11.05 14.14 2.16
CA GLN A 948 -9.82 13.71 2.83
C GLN A 948 -10.14 12.51 3.71
N CYS A 949 -9.29 11.49 3.70
CA CYS A 949 -9.57 10.24 4.40
C CYS A 949 -8.95 10.26 5.79
N LEU A 950 -9.75 10.68 6.78
CA LEU A 950 -9.36 10.71 8.19
C LEU A 950 -9.78 9.41 8.89
N LEU A 951 -8.80 8.64 9.38
CA LEU A 951 -8.98 7.53 10.34
C LEU A 951 -8.45 7.91 11.74
#